data_AF-A0A957DGJ6-F1
#
_entry.id   AF-A0A957DGJ6-F1
#
_cell.length_a   1.000
_cell.length_b   1.000
_cell.length_c   1.000
_cell.angle_alpha   90.00
_cell.angle_beta   90.00
_cell.angle_gamma   90.00
#
_symmetry.space_group_name_H-M   'P 1'
#
loop_
_entity.id
_entity.type
_entity.pdbx_description
1 polymer ?
#
loop_
_entity_poly.entity_id
_entity_poly.type
_entity_poly.pdbx_seq_one_letter_code
_entity_poly.pdbx_strand_id
1 'polypeptide(L)'
;METSPLSHPVSRRGRRLAAVTALVLFLALFTTLVGLAESPFPHAPAGQDPNDYANYLFLQPDDPLPTDFNSWKLTSAQSQDPDVYQVPWELNGVMGASVDLAWQISTGRPDVVIAVLDSGIEWQFPQNDLVNKIHLNRAELPLPLGCTEYDCTNDGVFDIRDYLNDPRVSDANGNGQIDPEDLIFIWSDGTDADGNGYVDDIAGWDFFQGDNDPLDEVTYGHGTGEAEDSTAEANNGGGVGVCPSCMFIPLRIGDSFIVDVNHWAEAVVYAVDNNVSVVQEAAGSLNHTRFAQEAVDYAYKRGVPIIASAADEASEHHNYPSNLERTIVVNSVTKYTEEGALVMSPHSYLYLNGCTNYGAHIAVAVPSSSCSSEATGLGSGMAGLVVSAAKNAHDRGQLAPYPGGSGFILSANEIKQIMTMTADDINMTGHYTVTGILVPTQRYLSHGGWDMYFGYGRVNANSMLTTVANGQIPPEADITDPRWFQIIDPAQQTLDITGRVAAVRAGAYRYTVEVAPGVQPVGPRFQTIYASPLLFAPLEGTLATVDLAQLAARMPYGVDGPLANPATGRGAIDRFSFTVRVRVFDNLGRMGEDRKSLFLYHDADLAAGAPLFLDGSGEGSPVFADLNGDGQQELIMPTSNGLIHAFRPDGSELPGWPVHTDPQPLHLDAPAYNSGEITLPIYTPMLLGSPAIGVLAPGESLSVVVADLEGKVYAWSAAGEARAGFPVQTNRAFAAPSARNKDNRLDWAISGAPALGDLDQDGRLEIVAGAFDRHVYVWNDDGSLLPGWPVLVADPTKVQSVEPGTHKITYNPDANALSGTPFLVSPALGDVNGDGWLEVVIGRDEEYVEPPNNTIAPLLLTLLTQLLDQSLANGRIYALWHDGTLHDGNPNDDDGLDPDAFLPGWPVKVGFLAPELLPTVGEGPNGSVALADLDGDGAVEVAAFMAAGPAIIFDGSGQGYWGQDIFGNDKGVRGERDYFGANTNTQEMLAMPGLGSGIFADLGNGLRFAGPAIGLGRIFENAFAADQLTSDNLLGVWNLQTRSFVSGFPRHMNDMQFFTTPAAVDLNGDGTAELIAGSAGYDLHAFHEDGAELPGWPKLTGGWVTGTPAAGDWDGDGQVDLAIATREGWLFVWHGSGAACSAMEWPKYNHGLHNDSNYEMPAGICP
;
A
#
# COMPACT_ATOMS: atom_id res chain seq x y z
N MET A 1 -40.13 -32.00 -31.83
CA MET A 1 -39.06 -33.01 -31.99
C MET A 1 -37.77 -32.23 -31.90
N GLU A 2 -37.37 -31.82 -30.71
CA GLU A 2 -36.74 -32.58 -29.62
C GLU A 2 -35.28 -32.13 -29.52
N THR A 3 -34.98 -31.41 -28.42
CA THR A 3 -33.78 -31.36 -27.55
C THR A 3 -32.40 -31.14 -28.20
N SER A 4 -31.47 -30.26 -27.78
CA SER A 4 -31.15 -29.56 -26.51
C SER A 4 -30.12 -28.43 -26.81
N PRO A 5 -30.02 -27.37 -25.99
CA PRO A 5 -28.92 -26.39 -25.97
C PRO A 5 -27.76 -26.87 -25.07
N LEU A 6 -26.58 -26.24 -25.16
CA LEU A 6 -25.62 -25.99 -24.06
C LEU A 6 -24.46 -25.10 -24.56
N SER A 7 -24.40 -23.91 -23.99
CA SER A 7 -23.37 -22.87 -24.09
C SER A 7 -22.35 -23.04 -22.96
N HIS A 8 -21.06 -22.92 -23.24
CA HIS A 8 -20.01 -22.74 -22.23
C HIS A 8 -19.42 -21.32 -22.37
N PRO A 9 -19.20 -20.58 -21.26
CA PRO A 9 -18.66 -19.24 -21.26
C PRO A 9 -17.13 -19.26 -21.44
N VAL A 10 -16.62 -18.20 -22.07
CA VAL A 10 -15.22 -17.99 -22.45
C VAL A 10 -14.52 -17.24 -21.32
N SER A 11 -13.51 -17.84 -20.69
CA SER A 11 -12.61 -17.18 -19.75
C SER A 11 -11.44 -16.51 -20.47
N ARG A 12 -11.03 -15.37 -19.91
CA ARG A 12 -10.09 -14.36 -20.42
C ARG A 12 -8.65 -14.87 -20.54
N ARG A 13 -8.37 -15.69 -21.56
CA ARG A 13 -7.03 -15.81 -22.15
C ARG A 13 -7.02 -15.03 -23.46
N GLY A 14 -6.51 -13.80 -23.46
CA GLY A 14 -6.48 -13.04 -24.70
C GLY A 14 -5.82 -11.67 -24.64
N ARG A 15 -4.52 -11.58 -24.32
CA ARG A 15 -3.61 -10.56 -24.88
C ARG A 15 -2.13 -10.97 -24.71
N ARG A 16 -1.80 -12.17 -25.16
CA ARG A 16 -0.47 -12.46 -25.71
C ARG A 16 -0.65 -12.99 -27.13
N LEU A 17 0.05 -12.34 -28.05
CA LEU A 17 0.31 -12.68 -29.45
C LEU A 17 -0.74 -12.28 -30.50
N ALA A 18 -0.66 -11.02 -30.93
CA ALA A 18 -0.45 -10.80 -32.36
C ALA A 18 1.00 -11.18 -32.70
N ALA A 19 1.18 -12.40 -33.19
CA ALA A 19 2.10 -12.79 -34.27
C ALA A 19 2.63 -14.22 -34.14
N VAL A 20 1.75 -15.24 -34.20
CA VAL A 20 2.11 -16.47 -34.92
C VAL A 20 0.91 -16.97 -35.71
N THR A 21 0.94 -16.73 -37.02
CA THR A 21 0.14 -17.50 -37.99
C THR A 21 1.08 -18.51 -38.65
N ALA A 22 0.99 -19.80 -38.29
CA ALA A 22 1.11 -20.93 -39.22
C ALA A 22 0.87 -22.26 -38.48
N LEU A 23 -0.06 -23.03 -39.05
CA LEU A 23 -0.73 -24.20 -38.51
C LEU A 23 0.07 -25.51 -38.68
N VAL A 24 0.02 -26.31 -37.62
CA VAL A 24 0.22 -27.78 -37.47
C VAL A 24 0.27 -28.62 -38.76
N LEU A 25 1.38 -29.33 -38.95
CA LEU A 25 1.42 -30.73 -39.42
C LEU A 25 2.86 -31.27 -39.33
N PHE A 26 3.19 -32.03 -38.29
CA PHE A 26 3.94 -33.28 -38.37
C PHE A 26 4.05 -33.93 -36.97
N LEU A 27 3.42 -35.09 -36.81
CA LEU A 27 3.69 -36.04 -35.74
C LEU A 27 5.10 -36.62 -35.91
N ALA A 28 5.75 -36.88 -34.78
CA ALA A 28 6.91 -37.72 -34.52
C ALA A 28 8.30 -37.06 -34.45
N LEU A 29 8.91 -37.21 -33.26
CA LEU A 29 10.33 -37.13 -32.93
C LEU A 29 11.00 -35.76 -33.03
N PHE A 30 10.85 -34.92 -32.01
CA PHE A 30 11.92 -34.07 -31.50
C PHE A 30 11.72 -33.87 -29.99
N THR A 31 12.60 -34.47 -29.19
CA THR A 31 12.90 -34.01 -27.84
C THR A 31 13.54 -32.63 -28.00
N THR A 32 12.78 -31.56 -27.81
CA THR A 32 13.36 -30.24 -27.60
C THR A 32 13.98 -30.27 -26.20
N LEU A 33 15.30 -30.29 -26.17
CA LEU A 33 16.06 -29.89 -24.99
C LEU A 33 15.66 -28.44 -24.70
N VAL A 34 14.78 -28.24 -23.72
CA VAL A 34 14.75 -27.00 -22.97
C VAL A 34 16.17 -26.87 -22.40
N GLY A 35 16.84 -25.74 -22.65
CA GLY A 35 18.12 -25.48 -22.03
C GLY A 35 17.90 -25.52 -20.53
N LEU A 36 18.61 -26.38 -19.82
CA LEU A 36 18.65 -26.30 -18.37
C LEU A 36 19.35 -24.99 -18.01
N ALA A 37 18.80 -24.27 -17.05
CA ALA A 37 19.42 -23.13 -16.42
C ALA A 37 20.82 -23.53 -15.87
N GLU A 38 21.87 -22.75 -16.18
CA GLU A 38 23.29 -22.96 -15.89
C GLU A 38 23.85 -22.00 -14.79
N SER A 39 25.01 -22.33 -14.21
CA SER A 39 25.64 -21.60 -13.08
C SER A 39 26.16 -20.19 -13.43
N PRO A 40 26.81 -19.41 -12.52
CA PRO A 40 26.79 -17.95 -12.57
C PRO A 40 27.27 -17.43 -13.92
N PHE A 41 26.55 -16.47 -14.48
CA PHE A 41 26.86 -15.91 -15.77
C PHE A 41 27.75 -14.67 -15.65
N PRO A 42 28.94 -14.62 -16.28
CA PRO A 42 29.61 -15.68 -17.04
C PRO A 42 30.31 -16.72 -16.15
N HIS A 43 30.42 -17.95 -16.65
CA HIS A 43 31.01 -19.06 -15.90
C HIS A 43 32.49 -18.90 -15.60
N ALA A 44 32.93 -19.49 -14.48
CA ALA A 44 34.34 -19.66 -14.18
C ALA A 44 35.03 -20.47 -15.30
N PRO A 45 36.12 -19.98 -15.91
CA PRO A 45 36.84 -20.73 -16.92
C PRO A 45 37.36 -22.06 -16.36
N ALA A 46 37.26 -23.13 -17.15
CA ALA A 46 37.69 -24.46 -16.72
C ALA A 46 39.13 -24.45 -16.15
N GLY A 47 39.27 -24.93 -14.91
CA GLY A 47 40.54 -25.01 -14.19
C GLY A 47 40.97 -23.74 -13.44
N GLN A 48 40.12 -22.71 -13.40
CA GLN A 48 40.23 -21.59 -12.46
C GLN A 48 39.53 -21.94 -11.13
N ASP A 49 39.82 -21.18 -10.09
CA ASP A 49 39.08 -21.25 -8.83
C ASP A 49 37.67 -20.65 -9.05
N PRO A 50 36.59 -21.43 -8.89
CA PRO A 50 35.23 -20.93 -9.08
C PRO A 50 34.81 -19.92 -8.01
N ASN A 51 35.60 -19.75 -6.94
CA ASN A 51 35.33 -18.73 -5.92
C ASN A 51 36.07 -17.41 -6.17
N ASP A 52 36.87 -17.31 -7.25
CA ASP A 52 37.63 -16.11 -7.62
C ASP A 52 36.78 -15.15 -8.48
N TYR A 53 35.62 -14.77 -7.96
CA TYR A 53 34.60 -13.97 -8.65
C TYR A 53 35.16 -12.69 -9.29
N ALA A 54 36.16 -12.08 -8.63
CA ALA A 54 36.78 -10.83 -9.06
C ALA A 54 37.50 -10.93 -10.42
N ASN A 55 37.79 -12.13 -10.91
CA ASN A 55 38.54 -12.37 -12.13
C ASN A 55 37.70 -12.91 -13.30
N TYR A 56 36.41 -13.24 -13.11
CA TYR A 56 35.61 -13.82 -14.21
C TYR A 56 34.13 -13.40 -14.29
N LEU A 57 33.50 -12.85 -13.24
CA LEU A 57 32.08 -12.47 -13.27
C LEU A 57 31.83 -11.11 -13.95
N PHE A 58 32.25 -10.99 -15.22
CA PHE A 58 32.06 -9.83 -16.08
C PHE A 58 32.16 -10.22 -17.56
N LEU A 59 31.46 -9.50 -18.44
CA LEU A 59 31.51 -9.68 -19.88
C LEU A 59 32.73 -8.99 -20.49
N GLN A 60 33.46 -9.68 -21.37
CA GLN A 60 34.45 -9.00 -22.18
C GLN A 60 33.74 -8.10 -23.21
N PRO A 61 34.35 -6.99 -23.64
CA PRO A 61 33.72 -6.06 -24.59
C PRO A 61 33.23 -6.67 -25.91
N ASP A 62 33.84 -7.77 -26.34
CA ASP A 62 33.51 -8.48 -27.58
C ASP A 62 32.65 -9.74 -27.35
N ASP A 63 32.30 -10.06 -26.10
CA ASP A 63 31.44 -11.21 -25.79
C ASP A 63 29.99 -10.91 -26.21
N PRO A 64 29.27 -11.90 -26.75
CA PRO A 64 27.86 -11.74 -27.04
C PRO A 64 27.06 -11.57 -25.74
N LEU A 65 26.06 -10.68 -25.77
CA LEU A 65 25.06 -10.61 -24.71
C LEU A 65 24.25 -11.92 -24.66
N PRO A 66 23.60 -12.21 -23.51
CA PRO A 66 22.70 -13.34 -23.38
C PRO A 66 21.65 -13.40 -24.50
N THR A 67 21.28 -14.61 -24.93
CA THR A 67 20.32 -14.79 -26.05
C THR A 67 18.90 -14.33 -25.72
N ASP A 68 18.58 -14.28 -24.43
CA ASP A 68 17.37 -13.76 -23.80
C ASP A 68 17.47 -12.26 -23.45
N PHE A 69 18.63 -11.62 -23.68
CA PHE A 69 18.76 -10.17 -23.55
C PHE A 69 18.03 -9.46 -24.69
N ASN A 70 16.76 -9.13 -24.45
CA ASN A 70 15.90 -8.46 -25.43
C ASN A 70 14.99 -7.43 -24.77
N SER A 71 15.56 -6.51 -23.99
CA SER A 71 14.77 -5.44 -23.37
C SER A 71 15.39 -4.07 -23.56
N TRP A 72 14.55 -3.13 -24.02
CA TRP A 72 14.92 -1.71 -24.16
C TRP A 72 15.29 -1.09 -22.80
N LYS A 73 14.72 -1.61 -21.70
CA LYS A 73 14.90 -1.11 -20.33
C LYS A 73 16.33 -1.32 -19.81
N LEU A 74 17.02 -2.34 -20.31
CA LEU A 74 18.36 -2.74 -19.85
C LEU A 74 19.51 -2.19 -20.72
N THR A 75 19.26 -1.86 -21.98
CA THR A 75 20.34 -1.61 -22.95
C THR A 75 20.89 -0.18 -22.94
N SER A 76 22.16 -0.05 -23.28
CA SER A 76 22.85 1.21 -23.62
C SER A 76 22.59 1.67 -25.06
N ALA A 77 21.91 0.87 -25.87
CA ALA A 77 21.67 1.17 -27.28
C ALA A 77 20.89 2.48 -27.45
N GLN A 78 21.27 3.23 -28.49
CA GLN A 78 20.57 4.44 -28.90
C GLN A 78 19.38 4.09 -29.81
N SER A 79 18.27 4.79 -29.60
CA SER A 79 17.13 4.83 -30.51
C SER A 79 17.61 5.15 -31.93
N GLN A 80 16.99 4.50 -32.92
CA GLN A 80 17.25 4.80 -34.33
C GLN A 80 16.42 5.99 -34.84
N ASP A 81 15.54 6.53 -34.00
CA ASP A 81 14.72 7.68 -34.32
C ASP A 81 15.53 8.99 -34.24
N PRO A 82 15.74 9.72 -35.37
CA PRO A 82 16.47 10.99 -35.38
C PRO A 82 15.84 12.07 -34.50
N ASP A 83 14.54 12.00 -34.25
CA ASP A 83 13.83 12.94 -33.38
C ASP A 83 14.10 12.65 -31.89
N VAL A 84 14.79 11.55 -31.57
CA VAL A 84 15.20 11.18 -30.22
C VAL A 84 16.74 11.20 -30.08
N TYR A 85 17.50 10.49 -30.93
CA TYR A 85 18.96 10.35 -30.69
C TYR A 85 19.77 11.62 -30.96
N GLN A 86 19.25 12.59 -31.72
CA GLN A 86 19.92 13.88 -31.95
C GLN A 86 19.60 14.91 -30.87
N VAL A 87 18.79 14.53 -29.88
CA VAL A 87 18.21 15.44 -28.91
C VAL A 87 18.89 15.27 -27.55
N PRO A 88 19.66 16.27 -27.06
CA PRO A 88 20.42 16.12 -25.82
C PRO A 88 19.58 15.88 -24.57
N TRP A 89 18.38 16.48 -24.47
CA TRP A 89 17.48 16.28 -23.34
C TRP A 89 16.74 14.93 -23.38
N GLU A 90 16.84 14.19 -24.50
CA GLU A 90 16.44 12.77 -24.60
C GLU A 90 17.64 11.85 -24.34
N LEU A 91 18.66 12.34 -23.62
CA LEU A 91 19.88 11.61 -23.29
C LEU A 91 20.60 11.04 -24.53
N ASN A 92 20.55 11.79 -25.64
CA ASN A 92 21.04 11.37 -26.95
C ASN A 92 20.48 10.01 -27.41
N GLY A 93 19.24 9.72 -27.01
CA GLY A 93 18.47 8.54 -27.39
C GLY A 93 18.88 7.22 -26.75
N VAL A 94 19.74 7.21 -25.73
CA VAL A 94 20.00 5.99 -24.94
C VAL A 94 18.68 5.50 -24.35
N MET A 95 18.29 4.26 -24.62
CA MET A 95 16.94 3.78 -24.29
C MET A 95 16.78 3.36 -22.83
N GLY A 96 17.72 2.58 -22.29
CA GLY A 96 17.60 1.96 -20.97
C GLY A 96 18.67 2.39 -19.98
N ALA A 97 18.86 1.57 -18.94
CA ALA A 97 19.77 1.81 -17.82
C ALA A 97 21.25 1.44 -18.09
N SER A 98 21.61 1.03 -19.32
CA SER A 98 22.98 0.65 -19.70
C SER A 98 23.57 -0.51 -18.89
N VAL A 99 22.75 -1.53 -18.57
CA VAL A 99 23.14 -2.75 -17.84
C VAL A 99 24.11 -3.62 -18.65
N ASP A 100 23.93 -3.68 -19.97
CA ASP A 100 24.84 -4.35 -20.91
C ASP A 100 26.30 -3.86 -20.79
N LEU A 101 26.51 -2.56 -20.58
CA LEU A 101 27.84 -2.00 -20.31
C LEU A 101 28.29 -2.22 -18.86
N ALA A 102 27.36 -2.17 -17.90
CA ALA A 102 27.65 -2.45 -16.48
C ALA A 102 28.18 -3.88 -16.30
N TRP A 103 27.65 -4.84 -17.06
CA TRP A 103 28.09 -6.23 -17.08
C TRP A 103 29.54 -6.40 -17.54
N GLN A 104 30.16 -5.42 -18.21
CA GLN A 104 31.60 -5.45 -18.50
C GLN A 104 32.48 -5.20 -17.26
N ILE A 105 31.87 -4.78 -16.14
CA ILE A 105 32.53 -4.57 -14.85
C ILE A 105 32.15 -5.67 -13.87
N SER A 106 30.85 -5.97 -13.79
CA SER A 106 30.35 -7.13 -13.05
C SER A 106 28.96 -7.55 -13.52
N THR A 107 28.70 -8.85 -13.59
CA THR A 107 27.37 -9.45 -13.79
C THR A 107 26.69 -9.90 -12.50
N GLY A 108 27.31 -9.61 -11.34
CA GLY A 108 26.86 -10.07 -10.02
C GLY A 108 27.86 -11.01 -9.36
N ARG A 109 27.51 -11.51 -8.18
CA ARG A 109 28.24 -12.57 -7.46
C ARG A 109 27.26 -13.49 -6.71
N PRO A 110 27.52 -14.80 -6.63
CA PRO A 110 26.68 -15.73 -5.87
C PRO A 110 26.62 -15.45 -4.36
N ASP A 111 27.65 -14.81 -3.80
CA ASP A 111 27.67 -14.38 -2.39
C ASP A 111 27.04 -12.99 -2.18
N VAL A 112 26.33 -12.46 -3.17
CA VAL A 112 25.46 -11.29 -3.06
C VAL A 112 24.03 -11.79 -3.17
N VAL A 113 23.34 -11.76 -2.02
CA VAL A 113 21.96 -12.24 -1.88
C VAL A 113 21.01 -11.04 -1.80
N ILE A 114 19.95 -11.05 -2.60
CA ILE A 114 18.86 -10.07 -2.55
C ILE A 114 17.68 -10.71 -1.80
N ALA A 115 17.20 -10.08 -0.74
CA ALA A 115 15.95 -10.50 -0.10
C ALA A 115 14.78 -9.93 -0.89
N VAL A 116 13.90 -10.79 -1.39
CA VAL A 116 12.68 -10.40 -2.10
C VAL A 116 11.51 -10.54 -1.11
N LEU A 117 11.06 -9.40 -0.59
CA LEU A 117 9.96 -9.32 0.38
C LEU A 117 8.67 -9.04 -0.39
N ASP A 118 7.84 -10.07 -0.58
CA ASP A 118 6.65 -9.99 -1.45
C ASP A 118 5.60 -11.10 -1.15
N SER A 119 4.79 -11.50 -2.13
CA SER A 119 3.73 -12.53 -2.04
C SER A 119 4.24 -13.97 -1.91
N GLY A 120 5.56 -14.19 -1.96
CA GLY A 120 6.19 -15.51 -1.97
C GLY A 120 6.63 -15.96 -3.36
N ILE A 121 6.79 -17.28 -3.54
CA ILE A 121 7.22 -17.92 -4.79
C ILE A 121 6.21 -18.98 -5.23
N GLU A 122 5.90 -19.01 -6.52
CA GLU A 122 4.97 -19.99 -7.09
C GLU A 122 5.59 -21.39 -7.27
N TRP A 123 6.01 -22.06 -6.19
CA TRP A 123 6.61 -23.40 -6.25
C TRP A 123 5.74 -24.44 -6.97
N GLN A 124 4.42 -24.26 -6.98
CA GLN A 124 3.50 -25.10 -7.73
C GLN A 124 3.72 -25.14 -9.26
N PHE A 125 4.59 -24.28 -9.80
CA PHE A 125 5.00 -24.28 -11.21
C PHE A 125 6.52 -24.36 -11.36
N PRO A 126 7.04 -24.98 -12.44
CA PRO A 126 8.47 -24.99 -12.71
C PRO A 126 9.06 -23.57 -12.89
N GLN A 127 10.01 -23.23 -12.02
CA GLN A 127 10.67 -21.92 -11.92
C GLN A 127 11.94 -21.86 -12.80
N ASN A 128 11.79 -22.02 -14.12
CA ASN A 128 12.95 -22.20 -15.03
C ASN A 128 13.99 -21.07 -14.98
N ASP A 129 13.59 -19.84 -14.66
CA ASP A 129 14.47 -18.67 -14.62
C ASP A 129 15.10 -18.43 -13.23
N LEU A 130 14.56 -19.07 -12.18
CA LEU A 130 14.89 -18.78 -10.78
C LEU A 130 15.34 -19.99 -9.97
N VAL A 131 15.05 -21.22 -10.40
CA VAL A 131 15.25 -22.44 -9.60
C VAL A 131 16.69 -22.61 -9.07
N ASN A 132 17.68 -22.13 -9.82
CA ASN A 132 19.10 -22.18 -9.44
C ASN A 132 19.60 -20.91 -8.72
N LYS A 133 18.72 -19.94 -8.45
CA LYS A 133 19.06 -18.60 -7.95
C LYS A 133 18.62 -18.41 -6.50
N ILE A 134 17.86 -19.35 -5.96
CA ILE A 134 17.40 -19.33 -4.56
C ILE A 134 18.56 -19.67 -3.64
N HIS A 135 18.77 -18.82 -2.64
CA HIS A 135 19.72 -19.03 -1.57
C HIS A 135 19.22 -20.14 -0.63
N LEU A 136 20.07 -21.13 -0.37
CA LEU A 136 19.77 -22.22 0.55
C LEU A 136 20.50 -22.03 1.88
N ASN A 137 19.79 -22.16 3.01
CA ASN A 137 20.39 -22.20 4.34
C ASN A 137 21.16 -23.53 4.52
N ARG A 138 22.49 -23.44 4.46
CA ARG A 138 23.38 -24.60 4.61
C ARG A 138 23.26 -25.27 5.98
N ALA A 139 22.89 -24.52 7.01
CA ALA A 139 22.88 -25.03 8.37
C ALA A 139 21.67 -25.93 8.64
N GLU A 140 20.54 -25.65 7.98
CA GLU A 140 19.32 -26.47 8.04
C GLU A 140 19.36 -27.70 7.13
N LEU A 141 20.34 -27.76 6.22
CA LEU A 141 20.44 -28.86 5.25
C LEU A 141 21.57 -29.85 5.57
N PRO A 142 21.35 -31.17 5.34
CA PRO A 142 22.43 -32.13 5.41
C PRO A 142 23.36 -31.97 4.20
N LEU A 143 24.65 -32.19 4.40
CA LEU A 143 25.61 -32.28 3.29
C LEU A 143 25.08 -33.19 2.15
N PRO A 144 25.12 -32.75 0.87
CA PRO A 144 24.68 -33.58 -0.26
C PRO A 144 25.42 -34.93 -0.29
N LEU A 145 24.69 -36.02 -0.52
CA LEU A 145 25.21 -37.37 -0.33
C LEU A 145 26.23 -37.72 -1.42
N GLY A 146 27.45 -38.03 -1.00
CA GLY A 146 28.55 -38.37 -1.91
C GLY A 146 29.51 -37.20 -2.17
N CYS A 147 29.22 -36.03 -1.61
CA CYS A 147 30.03 -34.82 -1.71
C CYS A 147 30.85 -34.63 -0.42
N THR A 148 31.94 -33.87 -0.49
CA THR A 148 32.77 -33.54 0.69
C THR A 148 32.53 -32.13 1.21
N GLU A 149 31.92 -31.28 0.38
CA GLU A 149 31.54 -29.90 0.65
C GLU A 149 30.10 -29.70 0.10
N TYR A 150 29.44 -28.62 0.52
CA TYR A 150 28.05 -28.33 0.13
C TYR A 150 27.91 -27.99 -1.36
N ASP A 151 28.85 -27.20 -1.92
CA ASP A 151 29.01 -27.02 -3.36
C ASP A 151 29.57 -28.33 -3.96
N CYS A 152 28.67 -29.20 -4.40
CA CYS A 152 28.97 -30.52 -4.94
C CYS A 152 29.30 -30.47 -6.44
N THR A 153 28.74 -29.50 -7.16
CA THR A 153 29.05 -29.26 -8.57
C THR A 153 30.44 -28.63 -8.74
N ASN A 154 30.99 -28.02 -7.67
CA ASN A 154 32.23 -27.26 -7.62
C ASN A 154 32.20 -26.11 -8.66
N ASP A 155 31.09 -25.39 -8.72
CA ASP A 155 30.87 -24.25 -9.60
C ASP A 155 30.91 -22.90 -8.87
N GLY A 156 31.15 -22.93 -7.55
CA GLY A 156 31.28 -21.74 -6.71
C GLY A 156 29.94 -21.22 -6.20
N VAL A 157 28.85 -21.96 -6.41
CA VAL A 157 27.50 -21.66 -5.90
C VAL A 157 27.03 -22.82 -5.02
N PHE A 158 26.19 -22.52 -4.04
CA PHE A 158 25.45 -23.56 -3.33
C PHE A 158 23.96 -23.34 -3.57
N ASP A 159 23.35 -24.27 -4.28
CA ASP A 159 21.94 -24.22 -4.67
C ASP A 159 21.38 -25.64 -4.92
N ILE A 160 20.17 -25.72 -5.48
CA ILE A 160 19.47 -26.98 -5.72
C ILE A 160 20.25 -27.97 -6.60
N ARG A 161 21.15 -27.49 -7.48
CA ARG A 161 21.92 -28.34 -8.39
C ARG A 161 22.86 -29.28 -7.66
N ASP A 162 23.31 -28.89 -6.47
CA ASP A 162 24.14 -29.72 -5.61
C ASP A 162 23.39 -30.97 -5.10
N TYR A 163 22.06 -30.92 -5.10
CA TYR A 163 21.19 -32.00 -4.65
C TYR A 163 20.59 -32.83 -5.79
N LEU A 164 20.69 -32.42 -7.06
CA LEU A 164 20.05 -33.13 -8.19
C LEU A 164 20.48 -34.60 -8.36
N ASN A 165 21.69 -34.95 -7.89
CA ASN A 165 22.19 -36.33 -7.92
C ASN A 165 22.10 -37.04 -6.55
N ASP A 166 21.56 -36.37 -5.54
CA ASP A 166 21.36 -36.95 -4.22
C ASP A 166 20.18 -37.93 -4.26
N PRO A 167 20.39 -39.23 -3.99
CA PRO A 167 19.32 -40.23 -4.06
C PRO A 167 18.25 -40.07 -2.96
N ARG A 168 18.44 -39.15 -2.01
CA ARG A 168 17.46 -38.78 -0.99
C ARG A 168 16.45 -37.76 -1.51
N VAL A 169 16.77 -37.06 -2.60
CA VAL A 169 15.95 -35.97 -3.16
C VAL A 169 15.11 -36.48 -4.32
N SER A 170 13.86 -36.02 -4.35
CA SER A 170 12.88 -36.26 -5.40
C SER A 170 11.95 -35.07 -5.48
N ASP A 171 11.32 -34.87 -6.63
CA ASP A 171 10.17 -33.99 -6.83
C ASP A 171 9.03 -34.44 -5.88
N ALA A 172 9.00 -33.80 -4.71
CA ALA A 172 8.14 -34.09 -3.58
C ALA A 172 6.83 -33.29 -3.67
N ASN A 173 6.88 -32.08 -4.23
CA ASN A 173 5.70 -31.25 -4.48
C ASN A 173 4.90 -31.70 -5.73
N GLY A 174 5.50 -32.48 -6.61
CA GLY A 174 4.87 -33.06 -7.81
C GLY A 174 4.72 -32.07 -8.97
N ASN A 175 5.47 -30.97 -8.98
CA ASN A 175 5.38 -29.92 -9.99
C ASN A 175 6.14 -30.26 -11.30
N GLY A 176 6.92 -31.34 -11.31
CA GLY A 176 7.71 -31.80 -12.44
C GLY A 176 9.14 -31.27 -12.52
N GLN A 177 9.63 -30.58 -11.48
CA GLN A 177 10.98 -30.05 -11.31
C GLN A 177 11.51 -30.47 -9.93
N ILE A 178 12.82 -30.64 -9.78
CA ILE A 178 13.43 -30.67 -8.44
C ILE A 178 13.83 -29.24 -8.11
N ASP A 179 13.24 -28.67 -7.07
CA ASP A 179 13.42 -27.28 -6.65
C ASP A 179 13.64 -27.16 -5.13
N PRO A 180 13.92 -25.96 -4.59
CA PRO A 180 14.12 -25.77 -3.16
C PRO A 180 12.94 -26.15 -2.25
N GLU A 181 11.68 -26.07 -2.70
CA GLU A 181 10.52 -26.50 -1.89
C GLU A 181 10.57 -28.01 -1.61
N ASP A 182 11.09 -28.79 -2.55
CA ASP A 182 11.32 -30.22 -2.31
C ASP A 182 12.27 -30.48 -1.15
N LEU A 183 13.27 -29.61 -0.95
CA LEU A 183 14.19 -29.74 0.17
C LEU A 183 13.50 -29.44 1.49
N ILE A 184 12.59 -28.46 1.51
CA ILE A 184 11.71 -28.16 2.65
C ILE A 184 10.90 -29.40 3.01
N PHE A 185 10.20 -30.02 2.05
CA PHE A 185 9.38 -31.21 2.30
C PHE A 185 10.19 -32.43 2.78
N ILE A 186 11.44 -32.56 2.35
CA ILE A 186 12.26 -33.73 2.66
C ILE A 186 12.97 -33.58 4.02
N TRP A 187 13.36 -32.36 4.40
CA TRP A 187 14.28 -32.13 5.52
C TRP A 187 13.79 -31.23 6.64
N SER A 188 12.57 -30.68 6.59
CA SER A 188 11.99 -30.02 7.77
C SER A 188 11.81 -31.02 8.92
N ASP A 189 12.63 -30.91 9.97
CA ASP A 189 12.65 -31.85 11.09
C ASP A 189 12.13 -31.25 12.41
N GLY A 190 11.75 -29.98 12.39
CA GLY A 190 11.23 -29.20 13.50
C GLY A 190 12.33 -28.62 14.39
N THR A 191 13.58 -28.59 13.93
CA THR A 191 14.73 -28.04 14.66
C THR A 191 15.23 -26.77 14.00
N ASP A 192 15.47 -25.74 14.78
CA ASP A 192 16.28 -24.59 14.39
C ASP A 192 17.77 -24.98 14.58
N ALA A 193 18.44 -25.38 13.51
CA ALA A 193 19.78 -25.96 13.56
C ALA A 193 20.89 -24.90 13.67
N ASP A 194 20.67 -23.69 13.13
CA ASP A 194 21.60 -22.57 13.26
C ASP A 194 21.37 -21.69 14.50
N GLY A 195 20.21 -21.84 15.16
CA GLY A 195 19.83 -21.08 16.34
C GLY A 195 19.44 -19.64 16.03
N ASN A 196 18.98 -19.35 14.81
CA ASN A 196 18.58 -18.01 14.38
C ASN A 196 17.15 -17.64 14.80
N GLY A 197 16.41 -18.57 15.40
CA GLY A 197 15.03 -18.42 15.87
C GLY A 197 13.97 -18.94 14.89
N TYR A 198 14.35 -19.32 13.67
CA TYR A 198 13.48 -19.73 12.58
C TYR A 198 13.70 -21.22 12.30
N VAL A 199 12.68 -22.03 12.52
CA VAL A 199 12.80 -23.50 12.45
C VAL A 199 12.78 -23.96 11.01
N ASP A 200 13.83 -24.68 10.58
CA ASP A 200 13.95 -25.26 9.24
C ASP A 200 13.84 -24.22 8.09
N ASP A 201 14.38 -23.01 8.25
CA ASP A 201 14.35 -21.91 7.25
C ASP A 201 15.27 -22.17 6.02
N ILE A 202 15.02 -23.28 5.34
CA ILE A 202 15.88 -23.90 4.31
C ILE A 202 16.02 -23.00 3.07
N ALA A 203 14.94 -22.37 2.61
CA ALA A 203 14.92 -21.65 1.33
C ALA A 203 14.12 -20.34 1.40
N GLY A 204 14.05 -19.72 2.58
CA GLY A 204 13.24 -18.54 2.86
C GLY A 204 12.34 -18.75 4.07
N TRP A 205 11.39 -17.83 4.24
CA TRP A 205 10.43 -17.84 5.34
C TRP A 205 9.10 -17.20 4.94
N ASP A 206 8.01 -17.72 5.48
CA ASP A 206 6.67 -17.14 5.39
C ASP A 206 6.30 -16.44 6.70
N PHE A 207 6.39 -15.10 6.71
CA PHE A 207 5.99 -14.26 7.83
C PHE A 207 4.48 -14.07 7.92
N PHE A 208 3.77 -14.31 6.83
CA PHE A 208 2.33 -14.13 6.75
C PHE A 208 1.55 -15.32 7.33
N GLN A 209 2.08 -16.55 7.22
CA GLN A 209 1.53 -17.74 7.89
C GLN A 209 2.37 -18.23 9.07
N GLY A 210 3.62 -17.75 9.20
CA GLY A 210 4.51 -18.10 10.31
C GLY A 210 5.16 -19.47 10.17
N ASP A 211 5.58 -19.83 8.96
CA ASP A 211 6.22 -21.12 8.66
C ASP A 211 7.42 -20.98 7.69
N ASN A 212 8.08 -22.09 7.40
CA ASN A 212 9.33 -22.13 6.64
C ASN A 212 9.15 -22.25 5.13
N ASP A 213 7.91 -22.21 4.63
CA ASP A 213 7.61 -22.39 3.21
C ASP A 213 7.04 -21.10 2.60
N PRO A 214 7.86 -20.27 1.91
CA PRO A 214 7.42 -19.03 1.29
C PRO A 214 6.60 -19.25 0.00
N LEU A 215 5.74 -20.26 -0.03
CA LEU A 215 4.85 -20.60 -1.13
C LEU A 215 3.83 -19.48 -1.36
N ASP A 216 3.70 -19.03 -2.61
CA ASP A 216 2.58 -18.21 -3.05
C ASP A 216 1.39 -19.12 -3.41
N GLU A 217 0.66 -19.62 -2.42
CA GLU A 217 -0.42 -20.59 -2.64
C GLU A 217 -1.66 -19.99 -3.31
N VAL A 218 -1.75 -18.66 -3.35
CA VAL A 218 -2.83 -17.95 -4.02
C VAL A 218 -2.52 -17.66 -5.50
N THR A 219 -1.33 -18.07 -5.98
CA THR A 219 -0.86 -17.88 -7.37
C THR A 219 -0.90 -16.41 -7.79
N TYR A 220 -0.49 -15.51 -6.89
CA TYR A 220 -0.45 -14.08 -7.19
C TYR A 220 0.69 -13.74 -8.16
N GLY A 221 1.86 -14.35 -7.95
CA GLY A 221 3.01 -14.35 -8.88
C GLY A 221 3.85 -13.08 -8.88
N HIS A 222 3.51 -12.09 -8.04
CA HIS A 222 4.23 -10.82 -7.96
C HIS A 222 5.66 -11.01 -7.44
N GLY A 223 5.84 -11.72 -6.32
CA GLY A 223 7.17 -12.02 -5.77
C GLY A 223 8.06 -12.82 -6.73
N THR A 224 7.48 -13.76 -7.48
CA THR A 224 8.20 -14.47 -8.55
C THR A 224 8.66 -13.52 -9.65
N GLY A 225 7.79 -12.65 -10.17
CA GLY A 225 8.17 -11.66 -11.19
C GLY A 225 9.23 -10.67 -10.71
N GLU A 226 9.12 -10.21 -9.47
CA GLU A 226 10.08 -9.33 -8.81
C GLU A 226 11.47 -9.98 -8.65
N ALA A 227 11.52 -11.28 -8.35
CA ALA A 227 12.75 -12.06 -8.36
C ALA A 227 13.32 -12.24 -9.78
N GLU A 228 12.47 -12.40 -10.79
CA GLU A 228 12.88 -12.46 -12.20
C GLU A 228 13.57 -11.17 -12.65
N ASP A 229 13.00 -10.01 -12.35
CA ASP A 229 13.57 -8.71 -12.74
C ASP A 229 14.96 -8.46 -12.12
N SER A 230 15.17 -8.91 -10.88
CA SER A 230 16.43 -8.69 -10.17
C SER A 230 17.50 -9.75 -10.47
N THR A 231 17.14 -11.03 -10.50
CA THR A 231 18.10 -12.15 -10.43
C THR A 231 17.90 -13.27 -11.44
N ALA A 232 16.88 -13.22 -12.31
CA ALA A 232 16.67 -14.26 -13.32
C ALA A 232 17.97 -14.61 -14.05
N GLU A 233 18.16 -15.91 -14.23
CA GLU A 233 19.34 -16.45 -14.87
C GLU A 233 19.43 -16.04 -16.35
N ALA A 234 20.63 -16.10 -16.93
CA ALA A 234 20.88 -15.71 -18.31
C ALA A 234 21.14 -16.94 -19.19
N ASN A 235 20.75 -16.89 -20.47
CA ASN A 235 20.92 -17.93 -21.50
C ASN A 235 20.15 -19.24 -21.30
N ASN A 236 19.02 -19.23 -20.60
CA ASN A 236 18.14 -20.40 -20.46
C ASN A 236 16.95 -20.37 -21.44
N GLY A 237 16.77 -19.27 -22.19
CA GLY A 237 15.68 -19.08 -23.15
C GLY A 237 14.42 -18.43 -22.58
N GLY A 238 14.47 -17.96 -21.32
CA GLY A 238 13.45 -17.17 -20.63
C GLY A 238 13.71 -15.66 -20.69
N GLY A 239 13.50 -14.97 -19.55
CA GLY A 239 13.92 -13.59 -19.30
C GLY A 239 15.37 -13.52 -18.78
N VAL A 240 15.86 -12.31 -18.47
CA VAL A 240 17.14 -12.14 -17.79
C VAL A 240 17.05 -11.02 -16.76
N GLY A 241 17.50 -11.30 -15.54
CA GLY A 241 17.52 -10.34 -14.45
C GLY A 241 18.69 -9.37 -14.57
N VAL A 242 18.65 -8.26 -13.83
CA VAL A 242 19.74 -7.26 -13.85
C VAL A 242 21.04 -7.80 -13.25
N CYS A 243 20.95 -8.60 -12.19
CA CYS A 243 22.08 -9.26 -11.54
C CYS A 243 22.01 -10.78 -11.73
N PRO A 244 22.28 -11.30 -12.95
CA PRO A 244 22.08 -12.72 -13.27
C PRO A 244 23.07 -13.65 -12.54
N SER A 245 24.11 -13.12 -11.87
CA SER A 245 24.99 -13.89 -10.98
C SER A 245 24.69 -13.72 -9.49
N CYS A 246 23.78 -12.82 -9.10
CA CYS A 246 23.29 -12.76 -7.72
C CYS A 246 22.42 -13.98 -7.38
N MET A 247 22.24 -14.22 -6.09
CA MET A 247 21.23 -15.12 -5.54
C MET A 247 20.12 -14.29 -4.89
N PHE A 248 18.98 -14.89 -4.61
CA PHE A 248 17.91 -14.26 -3.85
C PHE A 248 17.34 -15.18 -2.78
N ILE A 249 16.73 -14.61 -1.75
CA ILE A 249 15.96 -15.35 -0.75
C ILE A 249 14.50 -14.85 -0.81
N PRO A 250 13.52 -15.73 -1.07
CA PRO A 250 12.12 -15.33 -1.05
C PRO A 250 11.60 -15.24 0.38
N LEU A 251 11.05 -14.08 0.73
CA LEU A 251 10.43 -13.84 2.03
C LEU A 251 8.98 -13.42 1.79
N ARG A 252 8.06 -14.27 2.22
CA ARG A 252 6.64 -14.01 2.04
C ARG A 252 6.11 -13.18 3.20
N ILE A 253 5.49 -12.05 2.88
CA ILE A 253 4.99 -11.05 3.86
C ILE A 253 3.51 -10.71 3.68
N GLY A 254 2.87 -11.31 2.68
CA GLY A 254 1.44 -11.19 2.41
C GLY A 254 1.00 -12.16 1.31
N ASP A 255 -0.28 -12.10 0.95
CA ASP A 255 -0.83 -12.84 -0.18
C ASP A 255 -0.85 -12.03 -1.50
N SER A 256 -0.41 -10.77 -1.42
CA SER A 256 -0.29 -9.81 -2.52
C SER A 256 0.78 -8.77 -2.19
N PHE A 257 0.93 -7.74 -3.02
CA PHE A 257 1.80 -6.61 -2.73
C PHE A 257 1.24 -5.63 -1.67
N ILE A 258 0.02 -5.87 -1.14
CA ILE A 258 -0.54 -5.11 -0.02
C ILE A 258 -0.38 -5.89 1.29
N VAL A 259 0.37 -5.35 2.25
CA VAL A 259 0.89 -6.11 3.41
C VAL A 259 0.66 -5.43 4.77
N ASP A 260 0.80 -6.19 5.86
CA ASP A 260 1.06 -5.61 7.19
C ASP A 260 2.56 -5.23 7.27
N VAL A 261 2.84 -3.99 7.67
CA VAL A 261 4.21 -3.48 7.81
C VAL A 261 5.00 -4.22 8.89
N ASN A 262 4.35 -4.86 9.87
CA ASN A 262 5.06 -5.64 10.88
C ASN A 262 5.64 -6.94 10.28
N HIS A 263 4.89 -7.68 9.45
CA HIS A 263 5.45 -8.83 8.73
C HIS A 263 6.62 -8.43 7.83
N TRP A 264 6.50 -7.27 7.16
CA TRP A 264 7.62 -6.69 6.41
C TRP A 264 8.84 -6.40 7.30
N ALA A 265 8.64 -5.78 8.47
CA ALA A 265 9.72 -5.43 9.40
C ALA A 265 10.42 -6.68 9.95
N GLU A 266 9.68 -7.75 10.25
CA GLU A 266 10.24 -9.05 10.64
C GLU A 266 11.09 -9.65 9.52
N ALA A 267 10.61 -9.59 8.28
CA ALA A 267 11.36 -10.06 7.12
C ALA A 267 12.65 -9.27 6.88
N VAL A 268 12.64 -7.95 7.09
CA VAL A 268 13.87 -7.12 7.03
C VAL A 268 14.86 -7.56 8.11
N VAL A 269 14.40 -7.77 9.35
CA VAL A 269 15.23 -8.23 10.46
C VAL A 269 15.87 -9.60 10.13
N TYR A 270 15.05 -10.56 9.71
CA TYR A 270 15.49 -11.89 9.29
C TYR A 270 16.53 -11.82 8.18
N ALA A 271 16.26 -11.04 7.13
CA ALA A 271 17.16 -10.91 5.99
C ALA A 271 18.53 -10.37 6.42
N VAL A 272 18.53 -9.34 7.26
CA VAL A 272 19.76 -8.71 7.75
C VAL A 272 20.54 -9.66 8.65
N ASP A 273 19.88 -10.43 9.52
CA ASP A 273 20.51 -11.45 10.35
C ASP A 273 21.07 -12.61 9.53
N ASN A 274 20.46 -12.89 8.36
CA ASN A 274 20.93 -13.86 7.37
C ASN A 274 21.94 -13.30 6.34
N ASN A 275 22.57 -12.15 6.64
CA ASN A 275 23.65 -11.54 5.83
C ASN A 275 23.27 -11.23 4.37
N VAL A 276 22.01 -10.86 4.10
CA VAL A 276 21.64 -10.38 2.76
C VAL A 276 22.38 -9.09 2.41
N SER A 277 22.51 -8.82 1.12
CA SER A 277 23.25 -7.66 0.59
C SER A 277 22.35 -6.50 0.20
N VAL A 278 21.08 -6.76 -0.16
CA VAL A 278 20.07 -5.79 -0.56
C VAL A 278 18.72 -6.33 -0.13
N VAL A 279 17.84 -5.45 0.37
CA VAL A 279 16.42 -5.74 0.54
C VAL A 279 15.67 -5.10 -0.63
N GLN A 280 14.89 -5.91 -1.32
CA GLN A 280 13.97 -5.53 -2.37
C GLN A 280 12.55 -5.53 -1.82
N GLU A 281 11.83 -4.44 -2.05
CA GLU A 281 10.51 -4.22 -1.49
C GLU A 281 9.62 -3.55 -2.54
N ALA A 282 8.73 -4.32 -3.13
CA ALA A 282 7.78 -3.87 -4.15
C ALA A 282 6.33 -3.89 -3.59
N ALA A 283 6.14 -3.38 -2.38
CA ALA A 283 4.87 -3.46 -1.66
C ALA A 283 4.32 -2.08 -1.25
N GLY A 284 3.04 -2.09 -0.93
CA GLY A 284 2.38 -1.07 -0.12
C GLY A 284 1.91 -1.71 1.17
N SER A 285 2.03 -1.03 2.29
CA SER A 285 1.49 -1.53 3.56
C SER A 285 0.12 -0.94 3.83
N LEU A 286 -0.65 -1.61 4.69
CA LEU A 286 -1.92 -1.10 5.22
C LEU A 286 -1.70 -0.08 6.34
N ASN A 287 -0.56 -0.15 7.03
CA ASN A 287 -0.24 0.58 8.27
C ASN A 287 1.22 1.08 8.30
N HIS A 288 1.61 1.80 9.35
CA HIS A 288 3.00 2.17 9.63
C HIS A 288 3.28 2.15 11.14
N THR A 289 4.26 1.34 11.56
CA THR A 289 4.64 1.20 12.97
C THR A 289 6.06 1.70 13.25
N ARG A 290 6.34 1.98 14.53
CA ARG A 290 7.69 2.27 15.01
C ARG A 290 8.66 1.13 14.68
N PHE A 291 8.19 -0.12 14.80
CA PHE A 291 9.01 -1.31 14.55
C PHE A 291 9.56 -1.32 13.11
N ALA A 292 8.75 -0.95 12.12
CA ALA A 292 9.20 -0.83 10.74
C ALA A 292 10.37 0.15 10.58
N GLN A 293 10.32 1.31 11.24
CA GLN A 293 11.44 2.26 11.21
C GLN A 293 12.70 1.72 11.91
N GLU A 294 12.55 0.99 13.01
CA GLU A 294 13.67 0.35 13.72
C GLU A 294 14.33 -0.75 12.87
N ALA A 295 13.54 -1.53 12.10
CA ALA A 295 14.05 -2.52 11.15
C ALA A 295 14.87 -1.89 10.02
N VAL A 296 14.43 -0.74 9.46
CA VAL A 296 15.22 0.02 8.49
C VAL A 296 16.54 0.52 9.10
N ASP A 297 16.48 1.05 10.32
CA ASP A 297 17.68 1.51 11.03
C ASP A 297 18.66 0.36 11.32
N TYR A 298 18.13 -0.84 11.60
CA TYR A 298 18.91 -2.06 11.78
C TYR A 298 19.66 -2.44 10.49
N ALA A 299 18.96 -2.46 9.36
CA ALA A 299 19.53 -2.71 8.03
C ALA A 299 20.60 -1.66 7.66
N TYR A 300 20.29 -0.37 7.86
CA TYR A 300 21.18 0.74 7.54
C TYR A 300 22.51 0.65 8.29
N LYS A 301 22.48 0.34 9.60
CA LYS A 301 23.69 0.16 10.43
C LYS A 301 24.57 -1.00 9.98
N ARG A 302 24.00 -1.98 9.29
CA ARG A 302 24.68 -3.16 8.75
C ARG A 302 25.03 -3.05 7.27
N GLY A 303 24.82 -1.87 6.67
CA GLY A 303 25.21 -1.59 5.29
C GLY A 303 24.29 -2.21 4.24
N VAL A 304 23.08 -2.63 4.64
CA VAL A 304 22.08 -3.21 3.74
C VAL A 304 21.14 -2.09 3.27
N PRO A 305 21.14 -1.74 1.97
CA PRO A 305 20.18 -0.79 1.41
C PRO A 305 18.82 -1.46 1.21
N ILE A 306 17.76 -0.67 1.33
CA ILE A 306 16.39 -1.06 1.01
C ILE A 306 15.97 -0.28 -0.24
N ILE A 307 15.67 -0.99 -1.33
CA ILE A 307 15.09 -0.42 -2.54
C ILE A 307 13.58 -0.59 -2.43
N ALA A 308 12.86 0.53 -2.45
CA ALA A 308 11.45 0.58 -2.11
C ALA A 308 10.62 1.23 -3.23
N SER A 309 9.43 0.68 -3.48
CA SER A 309 8.53 1.13 -4.53
C SER A 309 7.85 2.47 -4.20
N ALA A 310 7.69 3.35 -5.18
CA ALA A 310 6.84 4.54 -5.03
C ALA A 310 5.35 4.18 -4.82
N ALA A 311 4.94 2.96 -5.20
CA ALA A 311 3.57 2.47 -5.37
C ALA A 311 2.85 3.01 -6.61
N ASP A 312 1.71 2.39 -6.93
CA ASP A 312 1.17 2.30 -8.29
C ASP A 312 -0.25 2.88 -8.43
N GLU A 313 -0.51 4.00 -7.74
CA GLU A 313 -1.83 4.64 -7.72
C GLU A 313 -1.91 6.03 -8.39
N ALA A 314 -0.83 6.51 -9.02
CA ALA A 314 -0.77 7.81 -9.68
C ALA A 314 -1.07 9.01 -8.76
N SER A 315 -0.55 8.96 -7.53
CA SER A 315 -0.84 9.89 -6.44
C SER A 315 0.42 10.46 -5.78
N GLU A 316 0.24 11.53 -5.00
CA GLU A 316 1.28 12.18 -4.20
C GLU A 316 1.34 11.63 -2.76
N HIS A 317 0.53 10.62 -2.46
CA HIS A 317 0.44 10.04 -1.13
C HIS A 317 1.72 9.33 -0.69
N HIS A 318 1.88 9.24 0.62
CA HIS A 318 3.03 8.58 1.23
C HIS A 318 2.76 7.08 1.35
N ASN A 319 3.38 6.29 0.46
CA ASN A 319 3.40 4.84 0.59
C ASN A 319 4.38 4.39 1.68
N TYR A 320 4.03 3.36 2.45
CA TYR A 320 4.95 2.69 3.36
C TYR A 320 5.17 1.26 2.87
N PRO A 321 6.39 0.70 3.01
CA PRO A 321 7.52 1.21 3.79
C PRO A 321 8.40 2.23 3.06
N SER A 322 8.11 2.59 1.80
CA SER A 322 8.99 3.49 1.04
C SER A 322 9.15 4.89 1.64
N ASN A 323 8.18 5.39 2.41
CA ASN A 323 8.27 6.66 3.12
C ASN A 323 9.05 6.62 4.44
N LEU A 324 9.50 5.44 4.89
CA LEU A 324 10.39 5.32 6.05
C LEU A 324 11.73 6.03 5.80
N GLU A 325 12.36 6.51 6.87
CA GLU A 325 13.68 7.11 6.77
C GLU A 325 14.69 6.09 6.26
N ARG A 326 15.62 6.53 5.40
CA ARG A 326 16.76 5.75 4.86
C ARG A 326 16.42 4.65 3.86
N THR A 327 15.20 4.59 3.35
CA THR A 327 14.87 3.84 2.13
C THR A 327 15.41 4.55 0.88
N ILE A 328 15.55 3.81 -0.22
CA ILE A 328 15.84 4.35 -1.55
C ILE A 328 14.58 4.15 -2.40
N VAL A 329 13.74 5.19 -2.44
CA VAL A 329 12.48 5.16 -3.19
C VAL A 329 12.75 5.28 -4.68
N VAL A 330 12.28 4.30 -5.45
CA VAL A 330 12.45 4.27 -6.91
C VAL A 330 11.14 4.55 -7.62
N ASN A 331 11.24 5.30 -8.71
CA ASN A 331 10.14 5.59 -9.61
C ASN A 331 10.33 4.90 -10.97
N SER A 332 9.34 4.93 -11.85
CA SER A 332 9.36 4.29 -13.17
C SER A 332 9.36 5.31 -14.32
N VAL A 333 10.24 5.08 -15.30
CA VAL A 333 10.11 5.67 -16.65
C VAL A 333 9.85 4.61 -17.70
N THR A 334 9.02 4.96 -18.69
CA THR A 334 8.59 4.10 -19.78
C THR A 334 8.82 4.73 -21.15
N LYS A 335 8.67 3.91 -22.19
CA LYS A 335 8.75 4.33 -23.59
C LYS A 335 7.40 4.75 -24.15
N TYR A 336 7.43 5.59 -25.17
CA TYR A 336 6.27 5.98 -25.97
C TYR A 336 5.52 4.79 -26.61
N THR A 337 4.22 4.97 -26.84
CA THR A 337 3.34 3.98 -27.51
C THR A 337 3.36 4.13 -29.03
N GLU A 338 3.58 3.02 -29.76
CA GLU A 338 3.74 2.98 -31.23
C GLU A 338 2.61 2.28 -32.01
N GLU A 339 1.65 1.62 -31.34
CA GLU A 339 0.69 0.74 -32.04
C GLU A 339 -0.66 1.39 -32.37
N GLY A 340 -1.12 1.22 -33.61
CA GLY A 340 -2.51 1.51 -34.02
C GLY A 340 -2.84 2.99 -34.23
N ALA A 341 -4.06 3.39 -33.87
CA ALA A 341 -4.51 4.80 -33.90
C ALA A 341 -4.01 5.61 -32.68
N LEU A 342 -3.04 5.07 -31.92
CA LEU A 342 -2.69 5.42 -30.56
C LEU A 342 -1.24 5.96 -30.41
N VAL A 343 -0.74 6.61 -31.46
CA VAL A 343 0.66 7.07 -31.53
C VAL A 343 0.86 8.30 -30.63
N MET A 344 1.80 8.20 -29.69
CA MET A 344 2.22 9.33 -28.86
C MET A 344 3.25 10.20 -29.58
N SER A 345 3.22 11.51 -29.34
CA SER A 345 4.25 12.44 -29.82
C SER A 345 4.57 13.54 -28.79
N PRO A 346 5.85 13.90 -28.59
CA PRO A 346 7.05 13.36 -29.26
C PRO A 346 7.43 11.95 -28.75
N HIS A 347 8.18 11.19 -29.55
CA HIS A 347 8.74 9.90 -29.09
C HIS A 347 9.78 10.14 -27.98
N SER A 348 9.79 9.29 -26.96
CA SER A 348 10.73 9.39 -25.84
C SER A 348 10.75 8.10 -25.02
N TYR A 349 11.91 7.79 -24.44
CA TYR A 349 12.13 6.68 -23.49
C TYR A 349 12.15 7.17 -22.03
N LEU A 350 11.69 8.40 -21.80
CA LEU A 350 11.78 9.13 -20.53
C LEU A 350 10.41 9.66 -20.10
N TYR A 351 9.32 9.01 -20.52
CA TYR A 351 8.00 9.32 -19.97
C TYR A 351 7.93 8.75 -18.57
N LEU A 352 7.51 9.55 -17.57
CA LEU A 352 7.09 8.97 -16.30
C LEU A 352 5.96 7.97 -16.58
N ASN A 353 6.03 6.79 -15.98
CA ASN A 353 4.94 5.85 -16.09
C ASN A 353 3.77 6.34 -15.23
N GLY A 354 2.72 6.91 -15.84
CA GLY A 354 1.67 7.65 -15.12
C GLY A 354 0.79 6.88 -14.13
N CYS A 355 1.02 5.57 -13.92
CA CYS A 355 0.43 4.81 -12.81
C CYS A 355 1.25 4.90 -11.52
N THR A 356 2.52 5.30 -11.57
CA THR A 356 3.37 5.40 -10.39
C THR A 356 3.04 6.62 -9.53
N ASN A 357 3.28 6.54 -8.22
CA ASN A 357 3.27 7.71 -7.36
C ASN A 357 4.49 8.59 -7.57
N TYR A 358 4.40 9.80 -7.04
CA TYR A 358 5.42 10.83 -7.20
C TYR A 358 5.43 11.77 -5.99
N GLY A 359 6.55 12.43 -5.71
CA GLY A 359 6.64 13.23 -4.49
C GLY A 359 8.05 13.60 -4.09
N ALA A 360 8.16 14.21 -2.91
CA ALA A 360 9.43 14.75 -2.41
C ALA A 360 10.50 13.68 -2.09
N HIS A 361 10.08 12.43 -1.89
CA HIS A 361 10.91 11.30 -1.47
C HIS A 361 11.59 10.53 -2.61
N ILE A 362 11.23 10.79 -3.89
CA ILE A 362 11.75 10.01 -5.02
C ILE A 362 13.26 10.18 -5.14
N ALA A 363 14.02 9.08 -5.11
CA ALA A 363 15.47 9.12 -5.24
C ALA A 363 15.89 9.10 -6.73
N VAL A 364 15.39 8.16 -7.50
CA VAL A 364 15.76 7.93 -8.92
C VAL A 364 14.59 7.32 -9.69
N ALA A 365 14.62 7.43 -11.02
CA ALA A 365 13.70 6.71 -11.88
C ALA A 365 14.40 5.55 -12.61
N VAL A 366 13.73 4.41 -12.74
CA VAL A 366 14.23 3.19 -13.36
C VAL A 366 13.41 2.91 -14.62
N PRO A 367 14.05 2.61 -15.77
CA PRO A 367 13.34 2.15 -16.95
C PRO A 367 12.63 0.83 -16.69
N SER A 368 11.30 0.79 -16.85
CA SER A 368 10.48 -0.42 -16.66
C SER A 368 9.31 -0.47 -17.64
N SER A 369 8.70 -1.65 -17.80
CA SER A 369 7.53 -1.88 -18.64
C SER A 369 6.20 -1.79 -17.88
N SER A 370 6.21 -1.94 -16.56
CA SER A 370 5.13 -1.68 -15.61
C SER A 370 5.48 -0.50 -14.71
N CYS A 371 4.68 -0.26 -13.68
CA CYS A 371 4.79 0.86 -12.76
C CYS A 371 6.04 0.73 -11.85
N SER A 372 5.98 1.23 -10.61
CA SER A 372 7.16 1.27 -9.73
C SER A 372 7.55 -0.09 -9.13
N SER A 373 6.67 -1.09 -9.11
CA SER A 373 7.02 -2.45 -8.67
C SER A 373 8.16 -3.06 -9.50
N GLU A 374 8.01 -3.20 -10.83
CA GLU A 374 9.10 -3.73 -11.69
C GLU A 374 10.37 -2.87 -11.61
N ALA A 375 10.22 -1.55 -11.47
CA ALA A 375 11.35 -0.65 -11.26
C ALA A 375 12.15 -0.99 -9.99
N THR A 376 11.48 -1.53 -8.96
CA THR A 376 12.08 -1.97 -7.71
C THR A 376 12.89 -3.25 -7.90
N GLY A 377 12.38 -4.28 -8.57
CA GLY A 377 13.17 -5.46 -8.93
C GLY A 377 14.40 -5.12 -9.76
N LEU A 378 14.24 -4.31 -10.80
CA LEU A 378 15.35 -3.85 -11.63
C LEU A 378 16.37 -3.01 -10.82
N GLY A 379 15.89 -2.09 -9.99
CA GLY A 379 16.71 -1.24 -9.12
C GLY A 379 17.50 -2.04 -8.08
N SER A 380 16.88 -3.07 -7.50
CA SER A 380 17.50 -4.00 -6.54
C SER A 380 18.60 -4.82 -7.19
N GLY A 381 18.37 -5.32 -8.40
CA GLY A 381 19.42 -5.96 -9.18
C GLY A 381 20.59 -5.02 -9.48
N MET A 382 20.35 -3.74 -9.77
CA MET A 382 21.42 -2.74 -9.93
C MET A 382 22.18 -2.48 -8.63
N ALA A 383 21.50 -2.43 -7.49
CA ALA A 383 22.15 -2.35 -6.18
C ALA A 383 23.00 -3.60 -5.90
N GLY A 384 22.51 -4.80 -6.27
CA GLY A 384 23.27 -6.04 -6.23
C GLY A 384 24.54 -6.01 -7.09
N LEU A 385 24.47 -5.41 -8.28
CA LEU A 385 25.65 -5.18 -9.13
C LEU A 385 26.65 -4.18 -8.48
N VAL A 386 26.17 -3.14 -7.81
CA VAL A 386 27.01 -2.18 -7.06
C VAL A 386 27.76 -2.88 -5.92
N VAL A 387 27.07 -3.68 -5.11
CA VAL A 387 27.68 -4.48 -4.04
C VAL A 387 28.70 -5.47 -4.62
N SER A 388 28.34 -6.15 -5.72
CA SER A 388 29.20 -7.10 -6.41
C SER A 388 30.50 -6.45 -6.92
N ALA A 389 30.39 -5.29 -7.58
CA ALA A 389 31.54 -4.53 -8.06
C ALA A 389 32.43 -4.04 -6.90
N ALA A 390 31.83 -3.68 -5.76
CA ALA A 390 32.56 -3.24 -4.58
C ALA A 390 33.35 -4.41 -3.95
N LYS A 391 32.73 -5.59 -3.80
CA LYS A 391 33.43 -6.80 -3.34
C LYS A 391 34.55 -7.19 -4.32
N ASN A 392 34.31 -7.15 -5.62
CA ASN A 392 35.36 -7.41 -6.63
C ASN A 392 36.52 -6.42 -6.55
N ALA A 393 36.23 -5.12 -6.35
CA ALA A 393 37.26 -4.11 -6.13
C ALA A 393 38.02 -4.35 -4.81
N HIS A 394 37.34 -4.81 -3.77
CA HIS A 394 37.96 -5.17 -2.49
C HIS A 394 38.93 -6.36 -2.64
N ASP A 395 38.49 -7.44 -3.28
CA ASP A 395 39.31 -8.64 -3.51
C ASP A 395 40.55 -8.34 -4.35
N ARG A 396 40.46 -7.37 -5.28
CA ARG A 396 41.59 -6.85 -6.05
C ARG A 396 42.48 -5.86 -5.30
N GLY A 397 42.17 -5.55 -4.04
CA GLY A 397 42.89 -4.59 -3.21
C GLY A 397 42.73 -3.13 -3.66
N GLN A 398 41.69 -2.83 -4.42
CA GLN A 398 41.39 -1.50 -4.99
C GLN A 398 40.44 -0.69 -4.09
N LEU A 399 39.64 -1.35 -3.26
CA LEU A 399 38.71 -0.73 -2.32
C LEU A 399 38.89 -1.29 -0.90
N ALA A 400 38.99 -0.41 0.09
CA ALA A 400 39.04 -0.81 1.49
C ALA A 400 37.62 -1.18 1.99
N PRO A 401 37.47 -2.01 3.03
CA PRO A 401 36.17 -2.20 3.68
C PRO A 401 35.70 -0.89 4.34
N TYR A 402 34.40 -0.79 4.60
CA TYR A 402 33.86 0.35 5.32
C TYR A 402 34.40 0.36 6.77
N PRO A 403 34.81 1.52 7.32
CA PRO A 403 35.34 1.59 8.68
C PRO A 403 34.23 1.40 9.72
N GLY A 404 34.43 0.55 10.74
CA GLY A 404 33.46 0.40 11.84
C GLY A 404 33.32 -1.00 12.44
N GLY A 405 33.83 -2.05 11.79
CA GLY A 405 33.90 -3.40 12.35
C GLY A 405 32.77 -4.35 11.94
N SER A 406 31.82 -3.91 11.12
CA SER A 406 30.66 -4.66 10.61
C SER A 406 30.92 -5.48 9.35
N GLY A 407 32.13 -5.45 8.78
CA GLY A 407 32.56 -6.35 7.70
C GLY A 407 32.07 -6.01 6.28
N PHE A 408 31.08 -5.12 6.12
CA PHE A 408 30.60 -4.71 4.79
C PHE A 408 31.59 -3.80 4.04
N ILE A 409 31.54 -3.83 2.70
CA ILE A 409 32.43 -3.04 1.85
C ILE A 409 31.91 -1.62 1.64
N LEU A 410 30.62 -1.43 1.41
CA LEU A 410 29.96 -0.12 1.26
C LEU A 410 28.86 0.03 2.32
N SER A 411 28.66 1.23 2.86
CA SER A 411 27.45 1.49 3.67
C SER A 411 26.21 1.63 2.78
N ALA A 412 25.02 1.47 3.38
CA ALA A 412 23.74 1.71 2.70
C ALA A 412 23.66 3.14 2.14
N ASN A 413 24.20 4.14 2.87
CA ASN A 413 24.28 5.51 2.37
C ASN A 413 25.25 5.65 1.20
N GLU A 414 26.44 5.03 1.23
CA GLU A 414 27.35 5.06 0.05
C GLU A 414 26.67 4.48 -1.20
N ILE A 415 25.85 3.43 -1.05
CA ILE A 415 25.06 2.86 -2.16
C ILE A 415 24.00 3.85 -2.65
N LYS A 416 23.22 4.46 -1.75
CA LYS A 416 22.27 5.55 -2.10
C LYS A 416 22.96 6.66 -2.88
N GLN A 417 24.13 7.12 -2.42
CA GLN A 417 24.88 8.19 -3.09
C GLN A 417 25.41 7.77 -4.46
N ILE A 418 25.84 6.52 -4.63
CA ILE A 418 26.23 6.00 -5.95
C ILE A 418 25.03 6.03 -6.90
N MET A 419 23.86 5.54 -6.47
CA MET A 419 22.66 5.51 -7.31
C MET A 419 22.20 6.91 -7.72
N THR A 420 22.15 7.85 -6.78
CA THR A 420 21.66 9.21 -7.03
C THR A 420 22.67 10.09 -7.77
N MET A 421 23.94 10.09 -7.36
CA MET A 421 24.95 11.02 -7.90
C MET A 421 25.50 10.61 -9.27
N THR A 422 25.12 9.42 -9.76
CA THR A 422 25.50 8.92 -11.09
C THR A 422 24.32 8.79 -12.06
N ALA A 423 23.12 9.17 -11.63
CA ALA A 423 21.92 9.17 -12.47
C ALA A 423 22.06 10.13 -13.66
N ASP A 424 21.44 9.76 -14.78
CA ASP A 424 21.27 10.63 -15.95
C ASP A 424 20.11 11.60 -15.68
N ASP A 425 20.42 12.87 -15.46
CA ASP A 425 19.47 13.96 -15.22
C ASP A 425 18.39 14.05 -16.32
N ILE A 426 17.11 13.91 -15.95
CA ILE A 426 15.97 14.08 -16.85
C ILE A 426 15.52 15.54 -16.78
N ASN A 427 15.77 16.31 -17.83
CA ASN A 427 15.42 17.72 -17.87
C ASN A 427 14.64 18.07 -19.14
N MET A 428 13.31 18.05 -19.03
CA MET A 428 12.38 18.37 -20.12
C MET A 428 11.91 19.82 -20.08
N THR A 429 12.66 20.73 -19.42
CA THR A 429 12.24 22.13 -19.28
C THR A 429 11.96 22.78 -20.63
N GLY A 430 10.71 23.16 -20.86
CA GLY A 430 10.24 23.79 -22.10
C GLY A 430 9.74 22.82 -23.18
N HIS A 431 9.72 21.52 -22.90
CA HIS A 431 9.38 20.44 -23.83
C HIS A 431 8.24 19.55 -23.30
N TYR A 432 7.16 20.17 -22.82
CA TYR A 432 6.09 19.47 -22.09
C TYR A 432 4.93 18.97 -22.95
N THR A 433 4.75 19.43 -24.18
CA THR A 433 3.55 19.05 -24.95
C THR A 433 3.57 17.56 -25.29
N VAL A 434 2.49 16.86 -24.93
CA VAL A 434 2.24 15.48 -25.34
C VAL A 434 0.98 15.47 -26.19
N THR A 435 1.04 14.82 -27.33
CA THR A 435 -0.14 14.53 -28.16
C THR A 435 -0.44 13.05 -28.03
N GLY A 436 -1.44 12.71 -27.21
CA GLY A 436 -1.89 11.34 -26.94
C GLY A 436 -3.21 10.97 -27.64
N ILE A 437 -3.83 9.89 -27.19
CA ILE A 437 -4.96 9.20 -27.85
C ILE A 437 -6.25 10.04 -27.87
N LEU A 438 -6.60 10.65 -26.73
CA LEU A 438 -7.91 11.28 -26.53
C LEU A 438 -7.84 12.82 -26.63
N VAL A 439 -6.80 13.41 -26.04
CA VAL A 439 -6.60 14.85 -25.93
C VAL A 439 -5.11 15.19 -25.91
N PRO A 440 -4.71 16.40 -26.32
CA PRO A 440 -3.38 16.92 -26.01
C PRO A 440 -3.21 17.07 -24.48
N THR A 441 -2.11 16.54 -23.94
CA THR A 441 -1.75 16.56 -22.52
C THR A 441 -0.40 17.25 -22.32
N GLN A 442 0.11 17.20 -21.08
CA GLN A 442 1.43 17.74 -20.74
C GLN A 442 2.26 16.70 -19.99
N ARG A 443 3.56 16.72 -20.24
CA ARG A 443 4.52 15.98 -19.45
C ARG A 443 4.52 16.49 -18.01
N TYR A 444 4.71 15.57 -17.07
CA TYR A 444 5.14 15.94 -15.73
C TYR A 444 6.38 16.84 -15.78
N LEU A 445 6.39 17.84 -14.90
CA LEU A 445 7.39 18.90 -14.91
C LEU A 445 8.75 18.34 -14.49
N SER A 446 9.80 18.65 -15.24
CA SER A 446 11.18 18.31 -14.86
C SER A 446 12.17 19.43 -15.16
N HIS A 447 13.24 19.45 -14.40
CA HIS A 447 14.28 20.46 -14.49
C HIS A 447 15.63 19.89 -14.07
N GLY A 448 16.73 20.53 -14.45
CA GLY A 448 18.05 19.99 -14.11
C GLY A 448 18.30 19.87 -12.60
N GLY A 449 18.80 18.71 -12.19
CA GLY A 449 18.97 18.30 -10.80
C GLY A 449 17.78 17.48 -10.29
N TRP A 450 17.59 17.44 -8.97
CA TRP A 450 16.48 16.70 -8.39
C TRP A 450 15.11 17.33 -8.71
N ASP A 451 14.12 16.54 -9.09
CA ASP A 451 12.69 16.91 -9.13
C ASP A 451 11.76 15.81 -8.57
N MET A 452 10.49 16.14 -8.32
CA MET A 452 9.57 15.25 -7.59
C MET A 452 9.05 14.05 -8.39
N TYR A 453 9.28 14.00 -9.70
CA TYR A 453 8.80 12.92 -10.56
C TYR A 453 9.92 11.95 -10.90
N PHE A 454 11.12 12.47 -11.20
CA PHE A 454 12.24 11.68 -11.66
C PHE A 454 13.36 11.54 -10.62
N GLY A 455 13.23 12.17 -9.45
CA GLY A 455 14.28 12.22 -8.45
C GLY A 455 15.52 12.89 -9.03
N TYR A 456 16.70 12.29 -8.83
CA TYR A 456 17.95 12.73 -9.47
C TYR A 456 18.06 12.37 -10.97
N GLY A 457 17.07 11.69 -11.54
CA GLY A 457 17.02 11.30 -12.94
C GLY A 457 16.99 9.79 -13.14
N ARG A 458 17.24 9.35 -14.38
CA ARG A 458 17.24 7.93 -14.75
C ARG A 458 18.49 7.24 -14.23
N VAL A 459 18.35 6.09 -13.59
CA VAL A 459 19.51 5.26 -13.19
C VAL A 459 20.40 4.88 -14.38
N ASN A 460 21.71 4.86 -14.15
CA ASN A 460 22.72 4.46 -15.13
C ASN A 460 23.69 3.44 -14.52
N ALA A 461 23.42 2.16 -14.75
CA ALA A 461 24.16 1.05 -14.14
C ALA A 461 25.65 1.07 -14.48
N ASN A 462 26.00 1.46 -15.71
CA ASN A 462 27.39 1.57 -16.13
C ASN A 462 28.13 2.67 -15.36
N SER A 463 27.52 3.84 -15.19
CA SER A 463 28.10 4.95 -14.42
C SER A 463 28.25 4.59 -12.94
N MET A 464 27.27 3.89 -12.35
CA MET A 464 27.35 3.37 -10.99
C MET A 464 28.55 2.44 -10.80
N LEU A 465 28.66 1.40 -11.63
CA LEU A 465 29.73 0.40 -11.49
C LEU A 465 31.11 0.96 -11.84
N THR A 466 31.20 1.86 -12.81
CA THR A 466 32.45 2.56 -13.14
C THR A 466 32.94 3.40 -11.97
N THR A 467 32.03 4.08 -11.27
CA THR A 467 32.34 4.86 -10.06
C THR A 467 32.93 3.98 -8.97
N VAL A 468 32.34 2.79 -8.76
CA VAL A 468 32.82 1.81 -7.77
C VAL A 468 34.17 1.23 -8.16
N ALA A 469 34.33 0.74 -9.40
CA ALA A 469 35.56 0.12 -9.89
C ALA A 469 36.78 1.06 -9.83
N ASN A 470 36.54 2.37 -9.96
CA ASN A 470 37.59 3.39 -9.86
C ASN A 470 37.83 3.90 -8.42
N GLY A 471 37.11 3.38 -7.42
CA GLY A 471 37.18 3.83 -6.03
C GLY A 471 36.67 5.26 -5.82
N GLN A 472 35.82 5.76 -6.73
CA GLN A 472 35.28 7.13 -6.75
C GLN A 472 33.98 7.27 -5.95
N ILE A 473 33.85 6.53 -4.86
CA ILE A 473 32.66 6.50 -4.00
C ILE A 473 32.35 7.91 -3.44
N PRO A 474 31.16 8.47 -3.65
CA PRO A 474 30.76 9.75 -3.07
C PRO A 474 30.81 9.76 -1.52
N PRO A 475 31.00 10.94 -0.89
CA PRO A 475 30.85 11.06 0.57
C PRO A 475 29.37 10.90 0.98
N GLU A 476 29.14 10.59 2.26
CA GLU A 476 27.82 10.32 2.83
C GLU A 476 27.17 11.60 3.35
N ALA A 477 25.86 11.71 3.13
CA ALA A 477 24.97 12.72 3.68
C ALA A 477 23.67 12.02 4.14
N ASP A 478 23.23 12.31 5.36
CA ASP A 478 22.03 11.73 5.97
C ASP A 478 21.39 12.77 6.91
N ILE A 479 20.13 13.13 6.68
CA ILE A 479 19.31 13.97 7.56
C ILE A 479 18.41 13.05 8.36
N THR A 480 18.52 13.06 9.69
CA THR A 480 17.69 12.22 10.56
C THR A 480 16.50 12.98 11.12
N ASP A 481 16.67 14.27 11.43
CA ASP A 481 15.61 15.12 11.98
C ASP A 481 15.75 16.55 11.40
N PRO A 482 14.64 17.22 11.04
CA PRO A 482 13.24 16.80 11.13
C PRO A 482 12.86 15.58 10.28
N ARG A 483 11.76 14.91 10.62
CA ARG A 483 11.19 13.79 9.83
C ARG A 483 10.57 14.31 8.53
N TRP A 484 10.44 13.45 7.53
CA TRP A 484 9.73 13.78 6.30
C TRP A 484 8.36 14.42 6.57
N PHE A 485 8.05 15.49 5.84
CA PHE A 485 6.75 16.17 5.82
C PHE A 485 6.26 16.74 7.16
N GLN A 486 7.13 16.83 8.17
CA GLN A 486 6.77 17.42 9.45
C GLN A 486 6.32 18.88 9.30
N ILE A 487 5.23 19.24 9.96
CA ILE A 487 4.77 20.62 10.12
C ILE A 487 5.56 21.27 11.25
N ILE A 488 6.26 22.35 10.92
CA ILE A 488 7.02 23.17 11.85
C ILE A 488 6.25 24.46 12.10
N ASP A 489 5.86 24.70 13.36
CA ASP A 489 5.24 25.97 13.74
C ASP A 489 6.32 27.08 13.80
N PRO A 490 6.18 28.17 13.03
CA PRO A 490 7.13 29.29 13.05
C PRO A 490 7.29 29.96 14.42
N ALA A 491 6.37 29.74 15.38
CA ALA A 491 6.46 30.22 16.76
C ALA A 491 7.63 29.59 17.55
N GLN A 492 8.15 28.44 17.12
CA GLN A 492 9.30 27.75 17.76
C GLN A 492 10.62 28.53 17.69
N GLN A 493 10.69 29.63 16.91
CA GLN A 493 11.85 30.50 16.64
C GLN A 493 13.01 29.83 15.87
N THR A 494 13.38 28.60 16.21
CA THR A 494 14.50 27.88 15.60
C THR A 494 14.18 26.41 15.34
N LEU A 495 14.82 25.85 14.31
CA LEU A 495 14.72 24.45 13.94
C LEU A 495 16.12 23.85 13.79
N ASP A 496 16.44 22.82 14.57
CA ASP A 496 17.70 22.10 14.41
C ASP A 496 17.60 21.07 13.28
N ILE A 497 18.63 21.04 12.43
CA ILE A 497 18.81 20.01 11.41
C ILE A 497 19.85 19.04 11.95
N THR A 498 19.42 17.82 12.24
CA THR A 498 20.24 16.76 12.81
C THR A 498 20.49 15.68 11.76
N GLY A 499 21.69 15.10 11.78
CA GLY A 499 22.01 14.03 10.85
C GLY A 499 23.47 13.59 10.93
N ARG A 500 23.92 12.92 9.87
CA ARG A 500 25.29 12.42 9.74
C ARG A 500 25.91 12.85 8.42
N VAL A 501 27.16 13.31 8.48
CA VAL A 501 27.98 13.61 7.31
C VAL A 501 29.35 12.95 7.45
N ALA A 502 29.82 12.30 6.39
CA ALA A 502 31.10 11.61 6.42
C ALA A 502 31.76 11.54 5.04
N ALA A 503 33.09 11.50 5.00
CA ALA A 503 33.85 11.20 3.79
C ALA A 503 34.89 10.12 4.12
N VAL A 504 34.43 8.91 4.42
CA VAL A 504 35.28 7.80 4.89
C VAL A 504 36.31 7.34 3.86
N ARG A 505 36.10 7.67 2.58
CA ARG A 505 36.99 7.38 1.45
C ARG A 505 37.93 8.53 1.10
N ALA A 506 37.99 9.57 1.91
CA ALA A 506 38.75 10.78 1.64
C ALA A 506 39.52 11.25 2.88
N GLY A 507 40.53 12.09 2.66
CA GLY A 507 41.35 12.61 3.77
C GLY A 507 40.69 13.77 4.53
N ALA A 508 39.74 14.47 3.91
CA ALA A 508 39.00 15.59 4.49
C ALA A 508 37.76 15.94 3.66
N TYR A 509 36.82 16.66 4.26
CA TYR A 509 35.60 17.13 3.58
C TYR A 509 35.05 18.43 4.19
N ARG A 510 34.09 19.04 3.50
CA ARG A 510 33.22 20.12 3.99
C ARG A 510 31.78 19.78 3.71
N TYR A 511 30.86 20.36 4.46
CA TYR A 511 29.44 20.27 4.14
C TYR A 511 28.75 21.63 4.22
N THR A 512 27.59 21.72 3.57
CA THR A 512 26.68 22.86 3.65
C THR A 512 25.28 22.38 4.00
N VAL A 513 24.58 23.13 4.86
CA VAL A 513 23.13 22.98 5.08
C VAL A 513 22.43 24.15 4.42
N GLU A 514 21.44 23.87 3.59
CA GLU A 514 20.77 24.85 2.76
C GLU A 514 19.26 24.68 2.80
N VAL A 515 18.52 25.80 2.67
CA VAL A 515 17.05 25.81 2.68
C VAL A 515 16.47 26.65 1.55
N ALA A 516 15.33 26.20 1.00
CA ALA A 516 14.57 26.93 0.00
C ALA A 516 13.05 26.64 0.11
N PRO A 517 12.18 27.64 -0.13
CA PRO A 517 10.74 27.40 -0.26
C PRO A 517 10.37 26.52 -1.47
N GLY A 518 9.34 25.69 -1.29
CA GLY A 518 8.81 24.70 -2.24
C GLY A 518 9.41 23.30 -2.09
N VAL A 519 8.74 22.28 -2.66
CA VAL A 519 9.22 20.88 -2.72
C VAL A 519 10.35 20.67 -3.73
N GLN A 520 10.33 21.39 -4.86
CA GLN A 520 11.31 21.26 -5.95
C GLN A 520 12.03 22.58 -6.28
N PRO A 521 12.77 23.17 -5.33
CA PRO A 521 13.49 24.41 -5.55
C PRO A 521 14.74 24.17 -6.41
N VAL A 522 14.90 24.96 -7.49
CA VAL A 522 16.14 24.95 -8.28
C VAL A 522 17.32 25.58 -7.52
N GLY A 523 18.54 25.12 -7.83
CA GLY A 523 19.79 25.48 -7.14
C GLY A 523 19.94 26.94 -6.68
N PRO A 524 19.72 27.96 -7.54
CA PRO A 524 19.84 29.37 -7.15
C PRO A 524 18.86 29.87 -6.08
N ARG A 525 17.79 29.12 -5.78
CA ARG A 525 16.82 29.46 -4.72
C ARG A 525 17.29 29.04 -3.33
N PHE A 526 18.23 28.09 -3.24
CA PHE A 526 18.79 27.65 -1.97
C PHE A 526 19.63 28.73 -1.31
N GLN A 527 19.37 28.94 -0.03
CA GLN A 527 20.21 29.75 0.85
C GLN A 527 21.02 28.82 1.73
N THR A 528 22.34 28.98 1.71
CA THR A 528 23.22 28.34 2.68
C THR A 528 22.99 28.94 4.07
N ILE A 529 22.51 28.11 5.00
CA ILE A 529 22.33 28.45 6.41
C ILE A 529 23.64 28.22 7.17
N TYR A 530 24.34 27.14 6.81
CA TYR A 530 25.61 26.79 7.43
C TYR A 530 26.58 26.22 6.40
N ALA A 531 27.86 26.57 6.55
CA ALA A 531 28.97 25.98 5.80
C ALA A 531 30.07 25.58 6.78
N SER A 532 30.44 24.30 6.77
CA SER A 532 31.35 23.75 7.76
C SER A 532 32.80 24.23 7.57
N PRO A 533 33.61 24.24 8.64
CA PRO A 533 35.07 24.17 8.50
C PRO A 533 35.48 22.87 7.80
N LEU A 534 36.77 22.73 7.48
CA LEU A 534 37.32 21.47 6.96
C LEU A 534 37.28 20.41 8.09
N LEU A 535 36.71 19.25 7.80
CA LEU A 535 36.56 18.13 8.73
C LEU A 535 37.40 16.93 8.27
N PHE A 536 37.80 16.10 9.23
CA PHE A 536 38.70 14.94 9.03
C PHE A 536 38.14 13.63 9.60
N ALA A 537 36.94 13.67 10.19
CA ALA A 537 36.24 12.54 10.77
C ALA A 537 34.73 12.71 10.54
N PRO A 538 33.93 11.62 10.57
CA PRO A 538 32.47 11.71 10.54
C PRO A 538 31.94 12.67 11.63
N LEU A 539 30.86 13.37 11.30
CA LEU A 539 30.09 14.19 12.26
C LEU A 539 28.66 13.64 12.32
N GLU A 540 28.15 13.46 13.52
CA GLU A 540 26.78 13.02 13.82
C GLU A 540 26.19 13.92 14.92
N GLY A 541 24.93 14.31 14.76
CA GLY A 541 24.23 15.27 15.63
C GLY A 541 23.77 16.51 14.87
N THR A 542 23.65 17.64 15.56
CA THR A 542 23.17 18.89 14.95
C THR A 542 24.14 19.41 13.89
N LEU A 543 23.70 19.43 12.63
CA LEU A 543 24.45 19.90 11.47
C LEU A 543 24.33 21.41 11.26
N ALA A 544 23.16 21.98 11.56
CA ALA A 544 22.87 23.42 11.56
C ALA A 544 21.59 23.74 12.35
N THR A 545 21.41 25.01 12.73
CA THR A 545 20.16 25.53 13.29
C THR A 545 19.60 26.59 12.36
N VAL A 546 18.35 26.45 11.94
CA VAL A 546 17.62 27.37 11.05
C VAL A 546 16.87 28.39 11.89
N ASP A 547 16.97 29.67 11.52
CA ASP A 547 16.14 30.76 12.07
C ASP A 547 14.79 30.77 11.32
N LEU A 548 13.72 30.40 12.02
CA LEU A 548 12.39 30.24 11.43
C LEU A 548 11.76 31.58 11.03
N ALA A 549 12.11 32.69 11.71
CA ALA A 549 11.62 34.01 11.32
C ALA A 549 12.25 34.46 10.00
N GLN A 550 13.52 34.14 9.76
CA GLN A 550 14.18 34.39 8.48
C GLN A 550 13.62 33.51 7.36
N LEU A 551 13.33 32.24 7.65
CA LEU A 551 12.71 31.34 6.67
C LEU A 551 11.28 31.79 6.33
N ALA A 552 10.46 32.11 7.34
CA ALA A 552 9.10 32.61 7.18
C ALA A 552 9.05 33.86 6.29
N ALA A 553 9.99 34.80 6.46
CA ALA A 553 10.08 36.00 5.62
C ALA A 553 10.39 35.72 4.14
N ARG A 554 10.83 34.49 3.80
CA ARG A 554 11.11 34.04 2.42
C ARG A 554 9.98 33.20 1.83
N MET A 555 9.02 32.76 2.62
CA MET A 555 7.89 31.96 2.13
C MET A 555 7.01 32.81 1.21
N PRO A 556 6.78 32.39 -0.04
CA PRO A 556 6.14 33.24 -1.06
C PRO A 556 4.68 33.59 -0.75
N TYR A 557 4.00 32.74 0.02
CA TYR A 557 2.58 32.86 0.34
C TYR A 557 2.32 33.03 1.85
N GLY A 558 3.35 33.39 2.62
CA GLY A 558 3.29 33.44 4.08
C GLY A 558 3.39 32.05 4.72
N VAL A 559 3.08 31.99 6.01
CA VAL A 559 3.15 30.79 6.87
C VAL A 559 1.82 30.54 7.58
N ASP A 560 0.75 31.19 7.13
CA ASP A 560 -0.59 31.11 7.72
C ASP A 560 -1.69 31.23 6.63
N GLY A 561 -2.93 31.02 7.06
CA GLY A 561 -4.12 31.06 6.22
C GLY A 561 -4.48 29.70 5.59
N PRO A 562 -5.50 29.67 4.72
CA PRO A 562 -6.00 28.42 4.15
C PRO A 562 -5.00 27.80 3.17
N LEU A 563 -4.99 26.47 3.05
CA LEU A 563 -4.13 25.75 2.10
C LEU A 563 -4.54 26.01 0.63
N ALA A 564 -5.76 26.46 0.38
CA ALA A 564 -6.25 26.79 -0.96
C ALA A 564 -5.41 27.87 -1.67
N ASN A 565 -5.21 27.68 -2.97
CA ASN A 565 -4.65 28.67 -3.88
C ASN A 565 -5.64 29.84 -4.04
N PRO A 566 -5.25 31.08 -3.69
CA PRO A 566 -6.16 32.24 -3.81
C PRO A 566 -6.62 32.56 -5.24
N ALA A 567 -5.90 32.07 -6.27
CA ALA A 567 -6.22 32.34 -7.67
C ALA A 567 -7.15 31.30 -8.31
N THR A 568 -7.06 30.03 -7.88
CA THR A 568 -7.83 28.92 -8.47
C THR A 568 -8.89 28.35 -7.53
N GLY A 569 -8.78 28.61 -6.22
CA GLY A 569 -9.64 28.02 -5.19
C GLY A 569 -9.44 26.51 -4.98
N ARG A 570 -8.48 25.88 -5.67
CA ARG A 570 -8.06 24.48 -5.43
C ARG A 570 -6.97 24.44 -4.36
N GLY A 571 -6.80 23.31 -3.68
CA GLY A 571 -5.70 23.16 -2.72
C GLY A 571 -4.34 23.41 -3.37
N ALA A 572 -3.45 24.04 -2.62
CA ALA A 572 -2.05 24.23 -2.99
C ALA A 572 -1.19 23.57 -1.92
N ILE A 573 -1.08 22.24 -2.00
CA ILE A 573 -0.33 21.42 -1.05
C ILE A 573 1.10 21.95 -0.80
N ASP A 574 1.72 22.52 -1.85
CA ASP A 574 3.06 23.10 -1.82
C ASP A 574 3.16 24.51 -1.24
N ARG A 575 2.04 25.12 -0.84
CA ARG A 575 2.00 26.52 -0.44
C ARG A 575 2.94 26.83 0.73
N PHE A 576 3.02 25.91 1.68
CA PHE A 576 3.79 26.04 2.91
C PHE A 576 5.04 25.15 2.94
N SER A 577 5.33 24.44 1.83
CA SER A 577 6.46 23.52 1.78
C SER A 577 7.80 24.26 1.68
N PHE A 578 8.84 23.68 2.27
CA PHE A 578 10.23 24.07 2.07
C PHE A 578 11.13 22.83 2.09
N THR A 579 12.22 22.88 1.33
CA THR A 579 13.23 21.82 1.30
C THR A 579 14.44 22.24 2.13
N VAL A 580 14.93 21.31 2.96
CA VAL A 580 16.27 21.31 3.53
C VAL A 580 17.14 20.37 2.70
N ARG A 581 18.38 20.77 2.38
CA ARG A 581 19.38 19.85 1.83
C ARG A 581 20.74 19.98 2.51
N VAL A 582 21.42 18.86 2.64
CA VAL A 582 22.80 18.75 3.12
C VAL A 582 23.67 18.26 1.98
N ARG A 583 24.71 19.02 1.64
CA ARG A 583 25.69 18.64 0.61
C ARG A 583 27.05 18.46 1.21
N VAL A 584 27.71 17.35 0.92
CA VAL A 584 29.02 16.99 1.42
C VAL A 584 29.99 16.94 0.25
N PHE A 585 31.06 17.72 0.33
CA PHE A 585 32.11 17.79 -0.68
C PHE A 585 33.42 17.32 -0.07
N ASP A 586 33.99 16.26 -0.62
CA ASP A 586 35.28 15.78 -0.18
C ASP A 586 36.45 16.50 -0.87
N ASN A 587 37.67 16.25 -0.39
CA ASN A 587 38.87 16.85 -0.96
C ASN A 587 39.35 16.21 -2.27
N LEU A 588 38.63 15.22 -2.81
CA LEU A 588 38.86 14.62 -4.13
C LEU A 588 37.88 15.14 -5.18
N GLY A 589 36.94 16.02 -4.80
CA GLY A 589 35.98 16.65 -5.69
C GLY A 589 34.69 15.86 -5.89
N ARG A 590 34.45 14.84 -5.06
CA ARG A 590 33.20 14.07 -5.04
C ARG A 590 32.17 14.76 -4.16
N MET A 591 30.89 14.56 -4.47
CA MET A 591 29.77 15.18 -3.78
C MET A 591 28.73 14.13 -3.43
N GLY A 592 28.22 14.17 -2.21
CA GLY A 592 27.02 13.46 -1.79
C GLY A 592 25.99 14.44 -1.25
N GLU A 593 24.71 14.10 -1.40
CA GLU A 593 23.59 14.95 -1.03
C GLU A 593 22.50 14.14 -0.33
N ASP A 594 21.87 14.78 0.65
CA ASP A 594 20.59 14.34 1.17
C ASP A 594 19.65 15.54 1.33
N ARG A 595 18.35 15.29 1.25
CA ARG A 595 17.33 16.34 1.26
C ARG A 595 16.03 15.83 1.84
N LYS A 596 15.27 16.75 2.46
CA LYS A 596 13.91 16.51 2.96
C LYS A 596 13.01 17.70 2.68
N SER A 597 11.74 17.42 2.43
CA SER A 597 10.68 18.43 2.35
C SER A 597 9.87 18.45 3.64
N LEU A 598 9.55 19.65 4.11
CA LEU A 598 8.89 19.96 5.36
C LEU A 598 7.86 21.07 5.13
N PHE A 599 6.97 21.33 6.10
CA PHE A 599 6.05 22.45 6.05
C PHE A 599 6.37 23.49 7.13
N LEU A 600 6.30 24.78 6.79
CA LEU A 600 6.38 25.88 7.75
C LEU A 600 5.02 26.57 7.81
N TYR A 601 4.23 26.24 8.84
CA TYR A 601 2.83 26.63 8.91
C TYR A 601 2.37 26.85 10.36
N HIS A 602 1.55 27.89 10.57
CA HIS A 602 0.86 28.19 11.81
C HIS A 602 -0.65 28.21 11.55
N ASP A 603 -1.39 27.42 12.33
CA ASP A 603 -2.85 27.41 12.35
C ASP A 603 -3.34 27.92 13.69
N ALA A 604 -4.17 28.97 13.65
CA ALA A 604 -4.68 29.61 14.86
C ALA A 604 -5.81 28.82 15.52
N ASP A 605 -6.42 27.88 14.80
CA ASP A 605 -7.55 27.09 15.28
C ASP A 605 -7.09 25.77 15.93
N LEU A 606 -5.80 25.44 15.86
CA LEU A 606 -5.26 24.24 16.52
C LEU A 606 -5.41 24.34 18.04
N ALA A 607 -5.90 23.26 18.64
CA ALA A 607 -6.00 23.15 20.08
C ALA A 607 -4.63 23.18 20.75
N ALA A 608 -4.58 23.72 21.97
CA ALA A 608 -3.34 23.83 22.71
C ALA A 608 -2.74 22.43 22.99
N GLY A 609 -1.51 22.19 22.52
CA GLY A 609 -0.84 20.90 22.67
C GLY A 609 -0.98 19.96 21.46
N ALA A 610 -1.82 20.32 20.48
CA ALA A 610 -1.88 19.66 19.17
C ALA A 610 -0.89 20.31 18.16
N PRO A 611 -0.46 19.57 17.12
CA PRO A 611 -0.70 18.15 16.93
C PRO A 611 0.15 17.28 17.86
N LEU A 612 -0.40 16.12 18.25
CA LEU A 612 0.28 15.09 19.04
C LEU A 612 0.97 14.10 18.11
N PHE A 613 2.16 13.64 18.49
CA PHE A 613 2.88 12.61 17.73
C PHE A 613 2.75 11.25 18.43
N LEU A 614 2.21 10.26 17.72
CA LEU A 614 1.84 8.95 18.25
C LEU A 614 2.88 7.84 17.95
N ASP A 615 3.90 8.15 17.13
CA ASP A 615 4.98 7.22 16.73
C ASP A 615 4.50 5.95 16.01
N GLY A 616 3.27 5.96 15.51
CA GLY A 616 2.64 4.96 14.67
C GLY A 616 1.40 5.55 14.01
N SER A 617 1.01 4.99 12.87
CA SER A 617 -0.09 5.48 12.06
C SER A 617 -1.45 5.37 12.77
N GLY A 618 -2.35 6.29 12.41
CA GLY A 618 -3.73 6.34 12.90
C GLY A 618 -4.74 6.08 11.79
N GLU A 619 -4.81 4.85 11.29
CA GLU A 619 -5.85 4.41 10.35
C GLU A 619 -7.24 4.37 11.00
N GLY A 620 -7.30 3.86 12.22
CA GLY A 620 -8.52 3.86 13.03
C GLY A 620 -8.93 5.29 13.37
N SER A 621 -10.22 5.60 13.17
CA SER A 621 -10.71 6.96 13.37
C SER A 621 -10.76 7.33 14.87
N PRO A 622 -10.46 8.59 15.23
CA PRO A 622 -10.62 9.06 16.61
C PRO A 622 -12.08 9.03 17.06
N VAL A 623 -12.31 8.98 18.37
CA VAL A 623 -13.66 9.07 18.97
C VAL A 623 -13.63 9.96 20.20
N PHE A 624 -14.61 10.84 20.35
CA PHE A 624 -14.83 11.58 21.57
C PHE A 624 -15.90 10.90 22.44
N ALA A 625 -15.59 10.68 23.72
CA ALA A 625 -16.55 10.16 24.69
C ALA A 625 -16.17 10.56 26.12
N ASP A 626 -17.16 10.84 26.97
CA ASP A 626 -16.97 11.03 28.42
C ASP A 626 -16.80 9.65 29.08
N LEU A 627 -15.59 9.08 28.99
CA LEU A 627 -15.30 7.75 29.52
C LEU A 627 -15.40 7.74 31.04
N ASN A 628 -14.93 8.81 31.69
CA ASN A 628 -14.78 8.85 33.14
C ASN A 628 -16.04 9.36 33.89
N GLY A 629 -17.02 9.91 33.17
CA GLY A 629 -18.30 10.38 33.68
C GLY A 629 -18.24 11.75 34.38
N ASP A 630 -17.27 12.60 34.07
CA ASP A 630 -17.10 13.92 34.68
C ASP A 630 -17.78 15.06 33.90
N GLY A 631 -18.36 14.76 32.74
CA GLY A 631 -19.03 15.69 31.85
C GLY A 631 -18.10 16.40 30.85
N GLN A 632 -16.81 16.05 30.80
CA GLN A 632 -15.89 16.41 29.70
C GLN A 632 -15.55 15.16 28.91
N GLN A 633 -15.29 15.32 27.61
CA GLN A 633 -14.96 14.18 26.76
C GLN A 633 -13.47 13.91 26.74
N GLU A 634 -13.11 12.63 26.75
CA GLU A 634 -11.78 12.19 26.35
C GLU A 634 -11.74 11.92 24.84
N LEU A 635 -10.54 12.07 24.26
CA LEU A 635 -10.23 11.70 22.88
C LEU A 635 -9.58 10.32 22.84
N ILE A 636 -10.31 9.34 22.34
CA ILE A 636 -9.85 7.96 22.19
C ILE A 636 -9.22 7.81 20.81
N MET A 637 -7.98 7.31 20.75
CA MET A 637 -7.24 7.12 19.50
C MET A 637 -6.54 5.75 19.48
N PRO A 638 -6.96 4.81 18.62
CA PRO A 638 -6.19 3.60 18.36
C PRO A 638 -5.02 3.87 17.41
N THR A 639 -3.97 3.07 17.47
CA THR A 639 -2.80 3.19 16.59
C THR A 639 -2.38 1.83 16.06
N SER A 640 -1.72 1.81 14.91
CA SER A 640 -1.11 0.60 14.35
C SER A 640 0.04 0.02 15.19
N ASN A 641 0.54 0.76 16.18
CA ASN A 641 1.45 0.23 17.20
C ASN A 641 0.76 -0.70 18.21
N GLY A 642 -0.53 -0.99 18.05
CA GLY A 642 -1.33 -1.78 18.98
C GLY A 642 -1.66 -1.04 20.28
N LEU A 643 -1.48 0.28 20.32
CA LEU A 643 -1.81 1.12 21.47
C LEU A 643 -3.13 1.84 21.25
N ILE A 644 -3.95 1.89 22.30
CA ILE A 644 -5.19 2.66 22.35
C ILE A 644 -5.02 3.72 23.43
N HIS A 645 -5.07 4.98 23.02
CA HIS A 645 -4.89 6.16 23.86
C HIS A 645 -6.24 6.73 24.30
N ALA A 646 -6.26 7.39 25.45
CA ALA A 646 -7.41 8.18 25.90
C ALA A 646 -6.90 9.52 26.44
N PHE A 647 -6.84 10.53 25.57
CA PHE A 647 -6.27 11.83 25.88
C PHE A 647 -7.29 12.78 26.49
N ARG A 648 -6.86 13.45 27.55
CA ARG A 648 -7.51 14.66 28.07
C ARG A 648 -7.15 15.89 27.25
N PRO A 649 -7.89 17.00 27.42
CA PRO A 649 -7.63 18.27 26.72
C PRO A 649 -6.23 18.85 26.93
N ASP A 650 -5.56 18.50 28.04
CA ASP A 650 -4.18 18.93 28.29
C ASP A 650 -3.12 18.04 27.60
N GLY A 651 -3.55 17.06 26.79
CA GLY A 651 -2.73 16.07 26.10
C GLY A 651 -2.25 14.92 27.00
N SER A 652 -2.66 14.87 28.28
CA SER A 652 -2.29 13.78 29.18
C SER A 652 -3.24 12.59 29.05
N GLU A 653 -2.72 11.39 29.32
CA GLU A 653 -3.51 10.15 29.31
C GLU A 653 -4.44 10.04 30.52
N LEU A 654 -5.65 9.51 30.29
CA LEU A 654 -6.56 9.08 31.33
C LEU A 654 -5.90 7.96 32.20
N PRO A 655 -6.06 7.94 33.54
CA PRO A 655 -5.51 6.89 34.39
C PRO A 655 -5.97 5.51 33.93
N GLY A 656 -5.01 4.61 33.75
CA GLY A 656 -5.24 3.29 33.17
C GLY A 656 -4.93 3.20 31.68
N TRP A 657 -4.68 4.34 31.03
CA TRP A 657 -4.37 4.46 29.60
C TRP A 657 -2.91 4.92 29.35
N PRO A 658 -2.33 4.63 28.17
CA PRO A 658 -2.90 3.82 27.09
C PRO A 658 -3.01 2.34 27.45
N VAL A 659 -4.00 1.66 26.86
CA VAL A 659 -4.07 0.19 26.86
C VAL A 659 -3.45 -0.35 25.56
N HIS A 660 -3.25 -1.66 25.48
CA HIS A 660 -2.57 -2.27 24.34
C HIS A 660 -3.18 -3.62 23.98
N THR A 661 -3.05 -4.00 22.71
CA THR A 661 -3.33 -5.34 22.19
C THR A 661 -2.30 -6.36 22.71
N ASP A 662 -2.42 -7.62 22.29
CA ASP A 662 -1.44 -8.65 22.65
C ASP A 662 -0.07 -8.37 21.99
N PRO A 663 1.04 -8.77 22.63
CA PRO A 663 2.35 -8.76 21.97
C PRO A 663 2.34 -9.64 20.71
N GLN A 664 3.01 -9.18 19.65
CA GLN A 664 3.17 -9.94 18.43
C GLN A 664 4.04 -11.21 18.70
N PRO A 665 3.70 -12.37 18.11
CA PRO A 665 4.43 -13.62 18.33
C PRO A 665 5.76 -13.65 17.54
N LEU A 666 6.79 -12.95 18.05
CA LEU A 666 8.08 -12.81 17.39
C LEU A 666 9.09 -13.94 17.69
N HIS A 667 10.04 -14.13 16.78
CA HIS A 667 11.21 -15.01 16.92
C HIS A 667 12.30 -14.39 17.82
N LEU A 668 12.02 -14.22 19.12
CA LEU A 668 12.83 -13.43 20.06
C LEU A 668 14.29 -13.91 20.26
N ASP A 669 14.61 -15.14 19.86
CA ASP A 669 15.98 -15.67 19.93
C ASP A 669 16.88 -15.10 18.81
N ALA A 670 16.30 -14.51 17.75
CA ALA A 670 17.05 -13.93 16.65
C ALA A 670 17.99 -12.80 17.10
N PRO A 671 19.17 -12.65 16.47
CA PRO A 671 20.21 -11.70 16.88
C PRO A 671 19.72 -10.26 17.08
N ALA A 672 18.86 -9.75 16.20
CA ALA A 672 18.33 -8.39 16.30
C ALA A 672 17.56 -8.14 17.60
N TYR A 673 16.62 -9.03 17.95
CA TYR A 673 15.81 -8.90 19.17
C TYR A 673 16.66 -9.10 20.43
N ASN A 674 17.56 -10.08 20.41
CA ASN A 674 18.39 -10.42 21.56
C ASN A 674 19.46 -9.34 21.86
N SER A 675 19.85 -8.55 20.85
CA SER A 675 20.78 -7.43 21.00
C SER A 675 20.17 -6.21 21.70
N GLY A 676 18.84 -6.08 21.68
CA GLY A 676 18.11 -4.90 22.14
C GLY A 676 18.17 -3.70 21.19
N GLU A 677 18.60 -3.91 19.93
CA GLU A 677 18.53 -2.87 18.88
C GLU A 677 17.10 -2.64 18.36
N ILE A 678 16.22 -3.63 18.52
CA ILE A 678 14.76 -3.52 18.33
C ILE A 678 14.09 -3.38 19.70
N THR A 679 13.17 -2.43 19.82
CA THR A 679 12.45 -2.14 21.07
C THR A 679 11.29 -3.13 21.26
N LEU A 680 11.22 -3.76 22.43
CA LEU A 680 10.18 -4.72 22.81
C LEU A 680 9.37 -4.24 24.04
N PRO A 681 8.10 -4.66 24.19
CA PRO A 681 7.33 -5.49 23.27
C PRO A 681 6.85 -4.73 22.02
N ILE A 682 6.65 -5.46 20.93
CA ILE A 682 5.88 -5.02 19.75
C ILE A 682 4.49 -5.63 19.88
N TYR A 683 3.45 -4.85 19.63
CA TYR A 683 2.05 -5.28 19.78
C TYR A 683 1.38 -5.50 18.43
N THR A 684 0.32 -6.29 18.42
CA THR A 684 -0.44 -6.61 17.20
C THR A 684 -1.12 -5.34 16.67
N PRO A 685 -0.96 -5.01 15.37
CA PRO A 685 -1.53 -3.78 14.83
C PRO A 685 -3.05 -3.77 14.79
N MET A 686 -3.58 -2.56 14.94
CA MET A 686 -4.96 -2.22 14.61
C MET A 686 -4.97 -1.47 13.27
N LEU A 687 -6.01 -1.68 12.46
CA LEU A 687 -6.10 -1.10 11.12
C LEU A 687 -7.26 -0.09 10.98
N LEU A 688 -8.30 -0.37 10.19
CA LEU A 688 -9.37 0.59 9.88
C LEU A 688 -10.37 0.77 11.04
N GLY A 689 -10.33 -0.12 12.03
CA GLY A 689 -11.30 -0.16 13.10
C GLY A 689 -11.29 1.08 14.00
N SER A 690 -12.24 2.00 13.77
CA SER A 690 -12.64 3.00 14.75
C SER A 690 -13.14 2.29 16.02
N PRO A 691 -12.76 2.74 17.24
CA PRO A 691 -13.27 2.14 18.46
C PRO A 691 -14.79 2.24 18.52
N ALA A 692 -15.44 1.15 18.97
CA ALA A 692 -16.84 1.20 19.37
C ALA A 692 -16.91 1.41 20.89
N ILE A 693 -17.81 2.28 21.34
CA ILE A 693 -17.92 2.67 22.74
C ILE A 693 -19.37 2.49 23.19
N GLY A 694 -19.59 1.69 24.24
CA GLY A 694 -20.93 1.41 24.73
C GLY A 694 -20.95 0.81 26.12
N VAL A 695 -22.13 0.85 26.75
CA VAL A 695 -22.39 0.11 28.00
C VAL A 695 -22.83 -1.29 27.61
N LEU A 696 -21.90 -2.25 27.58
CA LEU A 696 -22.17 -3.60 27.09
C LEU A 696 -23.18 -4.37 27.94
N ALA A 697 -23.24 -4.09 29.25
CA ALA A 697 -24.22 -4.71 30.14
C ALA A 697 -24.85 -3.70 31.12
N PRO A 698 -26.13 -3.89 31.50
CA PRO A 698 -26.81 -2.99 32.41
C PRO A 698 -26.10 -2.80 33.76
N GLY A 699 -25.82 -1.54 34.11
CA GLY A 699 -25.21 -1.17 35.39
C GLY A 699 -23.69 -1.09 35.39
N GLU A 700 -23.06 -1.23 34.23
CA GLU A 700 -21.62 -1.06 34.03
C GLU A 700 -21.27 0.33 33.48
N SER A 701 -19.97 0.67 33.47
CA SER A 701 -19.45 1.86 32.79
C SER A 701 -19.32 1.63 31.28
N LEU A 702 -19.05 2.71 30.54
CA LEU A 702 -18.63 2.59 29.15
C LEU A 702 -17.44 1.63 29.01
N SER A 703 -17.46 0.90 27.90
CA SER A 703 -16.38 0.02 27.45
C SER A 703 -15.91 0.46 26.08
N VAL A 704 -14.61 0.36 25.83
CA VAL A 704 -13.98 0.61 24.53
C VAL A 704 -13.67 -0.73 23.90
N VAL A 705 -14.22 -0.96 22.70
CA VAL A 705 -14.13 -2.21 21.94
C VAL A 705 -13.39 -1.96 20.64
N VAL A 706 -12.40 -2.79 20.35
CA VAL A 706 -11.56 -2.67 19.15
C VAL A 706 -11.16 -4.05 18.61
N ALA A 707 -10.71 -4.11 17.35
CA ALA A 707 -10.23 -5.33 16.72
C ALA A 707 -8.80 -5.17 16.15
N ASP A 708 -8.09 -6.28 15.97
CA ASP A 708 -6.71 -6.32 15.46
C ASP A 708 -6.53 -7.24 14.23
N LEU A 709 -5.35 -7.14 13.62
CA LEU A 709 -4.96 -7.94 12.45
C LEU A 709 -4.64 -9.42 12.78
N GLU A 710 -4.64 -9.82 14.07
CA GLU A 710 -4.55 -11.22 14.49
C GLU A 710 -5.93 -11.88 14.66
N GLY A 711 -6.98 -11.19 14.25
CA GLY A 711 -8.35 -11.67 14.31
C GLY A 711 -8.95 -11.62 15.71
N LYS A 712 -8.43 -10.76 16.59
CA LYS A 712 -8.91 -10.61 17.96
C LYS A 712 -9.78 -9.38 18.12
N VAL A 713 -10.76 -9.49 19.00
CA VAL A 713 -11.56 -8.36 19.48
C VAL A 713 -11.32 -8.19 20.97
N TYR A 714 -11.00 -6.98 21.38
CA TYR A 714 -10.68 -6.60 22.76
C TYR A 714 -11.76 -5.69 23.31
N ALA A 715 -11.96 -5.73 24.62
CA ALA A 715 -12.83 -4.80 25.32
C ALA A 715 -12.23 -4.39 26.66
N TRP A 716 -12.14 -3.09 26.92
CA TRP A 716 -11.69 -2.52 28.19
C TRP A 716 -12.77 -1.67 28.81
N SER A 717 -12.85 -1.64 30.14
CA SER A 717 -13.65 -0.66 30.85
C SER A 717 -13.07 0.76 30.71
N ALA A 718 -13.86 1.78 31.03
CA ALA A 718 -13.41 3.17 31.12
C ALA A 718 -12.13 3.39 31.95
N ALA A 719 -11.87 2.54 32.95
CA ALA A 719 -10.67 2.60 33.78
C ALA A 719 -9.41 1.96 33.15
N GLY A 720 -9.51 1.48 31.90
CA GLY A 720 -8.42 0.78 31.20
C GLY A 720 -8.25 -0.69 31.64
N GLU A 721 -9.20 -1.24 32.41
CA GLU A 721 -9.14 -2.65 32.83
C GLU A 721 -9.77 -3.56 31.77
N ALA A 722 -9.05 -4.60 31.35
CA ALA A 722 -9.55 -5.60 30.40
C ALA A 722 -10.80 -6.30 30.95
N ARG A 723 -11.83 -6.43 30.11
CA ARG A 723 -13.08 -7.10 30.47
C ARG A 723 -12.90 -8.61 30.51
N ALA A 724 -13.61 -9.26 31.42
CA ALA A 724 -13.62 -10.72 31.50
C ALA A 724 -14.20 -11.31 30.20
N GLY A 725 -13.56 -12.34 29.67
CA GLY A 725 -13.93 -12.96 28.39
C GLY A 725 -13.19 -12.42 27.17
N PHE A 726 -12.49 -11.28 27.29
CA PHE A 726 -11.75 -10.64 26.21
C PHE A 726 -10.23 -10.73 26.40
N PRO A 727 -9.44 -10.80 25.31
CA PRO A 727 -9.88 -10.80 23.92
C PRO A 727 -10.56 -12.12 23.48
N VAL A 728 -11.52 -11.99 22.56
CA VAL A 728 -12.07 -13.10 21.77
C VAL A 728 -11.33 -13.19 20.44
N GLN A 729 -11.46 -14.29 19.70
CA GLN A 729 -10.72 -14.51 18.46
C GLN A 729 -11.56 -15.23 17.39
N THR A 730 -11.29 -14.92 16.12
CA THR A 730 -11.76 -15.67 14.94
C THR A 730 -11.26 -17.11 14.94
N ASN A 731 -11.87 -17.97 14.13
CA ASN A 731 -11.46 -19.36 13.99
C ASN A 731 -10.31 -19.51 12.97
N ARG A 732 -9.09 -19.75 13.47
CA ARG A 732 -7.87 -19.92 12.66
C ARG A 732 -7.98 -21.03 11.59
N ALA A 733 -8.86 -22.01 11.75
CA ALA A 733 -9.06 -23.06 10.74
C ALA A 733 -9.60 -22.52 9.41
N PHE A 734 -10.31 -21.39 9.43
CA PHE A 734 -10.92 -20.80 8.24
C PHE A 734 -9.92 -20.08 7.32
N ALA A 735 -8.73 -19.73 7.83
CA ALA A 735 -7.68 -19.06 7.05
C ALA A 735 -6.35 -19.84 7.05
N ALA A 736 -6.33 -21.08 7.55
CA ALA A 736 -5.15 -21.95 7.54
C ALA A 736 -4.67 -22.23 6.09
N PRO A 737 -3.39 -22.58 5.86
CA PRO A 737 -2.85 -22.84 4.52
C PRO A 737 -3.70 -23.79 3.65
N SER A 738 -4.31 -24.81 4.25
CA SER A 738 -5.21 -25.75 3.54
C SER A 738 -6.51 -25.11 3.03
N ALA A 739 -7.00 -24.05 3.69
CA ALA A 739 -8.19 -23.31 3.30
C ALA A 739 -7.94 -22.37 2.10
N ARG A 740 -6.68 -22.09 1.79
CA ARG A 740 -6.27 -21.06 0.84
C ARG A 740 -6.06 -21.59 -0.57
N ASN A 741 -6.30 -20.72 -1.55
CA ASN A 741 -5.87 -20.82 -2.95
C ASN A 741 -6.29 -19.54 -3.69
N LYS A 742 -6.07 -19.46 -5.02
CA LYS A 742 -6.50 -18.33 -5.86
C LYS A 742 -7.97 -17.90 -5.70
N ASP A 743 -8.86 -18.85 -5.38
CA ASP A 743 -10.30 -18.64 -5.21
C ASP A 743 -10.68 -18.43 -3.72
N ASN A 744 -9.71 -18.52 -2.81
CA ASN A 744 -9.81 -18.44 -1.36
C ASN A 744 -8.61 -17.68 -0.78
N ARG A 745 -8.51 -16.38 -1.10
CA ARG A 745 -7.56 -15.43 -0.53
C ARG A 745 -8.09 -14.95 0.82
N LEU A 746 -7.79 -15.71 1.87
CA LEU A 746 -8.34 -15.55 3.22
C LEU A 746 -7.30 -14.95 4.16
N ASP A 747 -7.69 -14.54 5.35
CA ASP A 747 -6.81 -14.22 6.49
C ASP A 747 -7.68 -14.26 7.76
N TRP A 748 -7.13 -14.44 8.94
CA TRP A 748 -7.89 -14.35 10.20
C TRP A 748 -8.12 -12.92 10.66
N ALA A 749 -7.45 -11.94 10.06
CA ALA A 749 -7.50 -10.52 10.42
C ALA A 749 -8.92 -9.93 10.48
N ILE A 750 -9.11 -8.96 11.38
CA ILE A 750 -10.30 -8.08 11.39
C ILE A 750 -9.81 -6.66 11.09
N SER A 751 -10.13 -6.16 9.89
CA SER A 751 -9.76 -4.79 9.48
C SER A 751 -10.81 -3.75 9.89
N GLY A 752 -12.10 -4.07 9.69
CA GLY A 752 -13.22 -3.16 9.94
C GLY A 752 -13.45 -2.86 11.43
N ALA A 753 -14.21 -1.80 11.69
CA ALA A 753 -14.62 -1.45 13.04
C ALA A 753 -15.65 -2.44 13.59
N PRO A 754 -15.55 -2.88 14.85
CA PRO A 754 -16.65 -3.58 15.49
C PRO A 754 -17.87 -2.65 15.61
N ALA A 755 -19.07 -3.22 15.52
CA ALA A 755 -20.33 -2.53 15.79
C ALA A 755 -21.02 -3.12 17.04
N LEU A 756 -21.79 -2.30 17.75
CA LEU A 756 -22.50 -2.68 18.97
C LEU A 756 -24.02 -2.58 18.80
N GLY A 757 -24.75 -3.64 19.14
CA GLY A 757 -26.21 -3.65 19.08
C GLY A 757 -26.82 -4.78 19.91
N ASP A 758 -28.05 -4.58 20.38
CA ASP A 758 -28.85 -5.59 21.10
C ASP A 758 -29.60 -6.44 20.06
N LEU A 759 -28.93 -7.49 19.55
CA LEU A 759 -29.43 -8.34 18.46
C LEU A 759 -30.42 -9.39 18.97
N ASP A 760 -30.35 -9.76 20.25
CA ASP A 760 -31.23 -10.76 20.87
C ASP A 760 -32.30 -10.19 21.83
N GLN A 761 -32.33 -8.86 21.99
CA GLN A 761 -33.27 -8.08 22.80
C GLN A 761 -33.25 -8.45 24.29
N ASP A 762 -32.11 -8.88 24.82
CA ASP A 762 -31.95 -9.17 26.24
C ASP A 762 -31.58 -7.93 27.08
N GLY A 763 -31.30 -6.81 26.42
CA GLY A 763 -30.91 -5.54 27.03
C GLY A 763 -29.39 -5.38 27.26
N ARG A 764 -28.58 -6.27 26.69
CA ARG A 764 -27.11 -6.17 26.58
C ARG A 764 -26.76 -5.83 25.13
N LEU A 765 -25.50 -5.43 24.91
CA LEU A 765 -25.01 -5.14 23.56
C LEU A 765 -24.05 -6.25 23.14
N GLU A 766 -24.35 -6.87 22.00
CA GLU A 766 -23.45 -7.78 21.31
C GLU A 766 -22.44 -7.00 20.46
N ILE A 767 -21.31 -7.65 20.19
CA ILE A 767 -20.22 -7.11 19.39
C ILE A 767 -20.20 -7.84 18.05
N VAL A 768 -20.38 -7.10 16.96
CA VAL A 768 -20.44 -7.62 15.59
C VAL A 768 -19.17 -7.24 14.83
N ALA A 769 -18.53 -8.19 14.16
CA ALA A 769 -17.37 -7.93 13.30
C ALA A 769 -17.34 -8.85 12.07
N GLY A 770 -16.92 -8.31 10.92
CA GLY A 770 -16.54 -9.09 9.74
C GLY A 770 -15.04 -9.37 9.73
N ALA A 771 -14.64 -10.59 9.40
CA ALA A 771 -13.24 -11.02 9.38
C ALA A 771 -12.79 -11.44 7.97
N PHE A 772 -11.51 -11.32 7.67
CA PHE A 772 -10.93 -11.69 6.37
C PHE A 772 -11.12 -13.18 6.00
N ASP A 773 -11.60 -13.99 6.93
CA ASP A 773 -11.89 -15.42 6.78
C ASP A 773 -13.27 -15.70 6.16
N ARG A 774 -13.98 -14.65 5.72
CA ARG A 774 -15.35 -14.64 5.15
C ARG A 774 -16.48 -14.87 6.14
N HIS A 775 -16.22 -14.71 7.43
CA HIS A 775 -17.26 -14.84 8.42
C HIS A 775 -17.62 -13.51 9.07
N VAL A 776 -18.90 -13.39 9.40
CA VAL A 776 -19.39 -12.41 10.35
C VAL A 776 -19.53 -13.09 11.70
N TYR A 777 -18.93 -12.50 12.72
CA TYR A 777 -18.97 -12.98 14.09
C TYR A 777 -19.82 -12.05 14.95
N VAL A 778 -20.53 -12.65 15.91
CA VAL A 778 -21.29 -11.94 16.94
C VAL A 778 -20.95 -12.53 18.29
N TRP A 779 -20.40 -11.72 19.20
CA TRP A 779 -20.05 -12.11 20.56
C TRP A 779 -20.90 -11.36 21.58
N ASN A 780 -21.28 -12.05 22.65
CA ASN A 780 -21.94 -11.48 23.81
C ASN A 780 -20.97 -10.62 24.64
N ASP A 781 -21.51 -9.84 25.59
CA ASP A 781 -20.75 -8.99 26.52
C ASP A 781 -19.75 -9.74 27.42
N ASP A 782 -19.87 -11.07 27.50
CA ASP A 782 -19.00 -11.98 28.24
C ASP A 782 -17.97 -12.72 27.37
N GLY A 783 -17.92 -12.42 26.08
CA GLY A 783 -17.00 -13.00 25.10
C GLY A 783 -17.43 -14.37 24.53
N SER A 784 -18.59 -14.92 24.93
CA SER A 784 -19.15 -16.10 24.27
C SER A 784 -19.74 -15.75 22.90
N LEU A 785 -19.66 -16.66 21.92
CA LEU A 785 -20.35 -16.48 20.63
C LEU A 785 -21.88 -16.53 20.85
N LEU A 786 -22.59 -15.59 20.22
CA LEU A 786 -24.06 -15.62 20.19
C LEU A 786 -24.52 -16.86 19.39
N PRO A 787 -25.51 -17.63 19.87
CA PRO A 787 -26.03 -18.77 19.11
C PRO A 787 -26.47 -18.37 17.70
N GLY A 788 -26.08 -19.16 16.70
CA GLY A 788 -26.30 -18.87 15.27
C GLY A 788 -25.13 -18.21 14.55
N TRP A 789 -24.06 -17.87 15.30
CA TRP A 789 -22.87 -17.22 14.78
C TRP A 789 -21.59 -18.04 15.09
N PRO A 790 -20.53 -17.94 14.26
CA PRO A 790 -20.40 -17.07 13.07
C PRO A 790 -21.16 -17.56 11.83
N VAL A 791 -21.41 -16.64 10.90
CA VAL A 791 -22.06 -16.93 9.60
C VAL A 791 -21.03 -16.80 8.47
N LEU A 792 -20.89 -17.83 7.63
CA LEU A 792 -20.10 -17.78 6.40
C LEU A 792 -20.84 -16.96 5.33
N VAL A 793 -20.18 -15.95 4.76
CA VAL A 793 -20.78 -15.05 3.77
C VAL A 793 -20.21 -15.31 2.38
N ALA A 794 -21.07 -15.79 1.48
CA ALA A 794 -20.79 -15.96 0.05
C ALA A 794 -22.09 -16.14 -0.74
N ASP A 795 -22.10 -15.79 -2.04
CA ASP A 795 -23.31 -15.83 -2.86
C ASP A 795 -23.73 -17.30 -3.05
N PRO A 796 -24.86 -17.76 -2.47
CA PRO A 796 -25.24 -19.18 -2.54
C PRO A 796 -25.49 -19.66 -3.96
N THR A 797 -25.78 -18.75 -4.90
CA THR A 797 -25.99 -19.09 -6.31
C THR A 797 -24.68 -19.35 -7.05
N LYS A 798 -23.54 -18.94 -6.47
CA LYS A 798 -22.20 -19.04 -7.06
C LYS A 798 -21.37 -20.16 -6.45
N VAL A 799 -21.74 -20.63 -5.27
CA VAL A 799 -21.03 -21.69 -4.55
C VAL A 799 -21.52 -23.08 -4.99
N GLN A 800 -20.56 -23.98 -5.25
CA GLN A 800 -20.82 -25.39 -5.56
C GLN A 800 -20.80 -26.25 -4.29
N SER A 801 -19.81 -26.04 -3.44
CA SER A 801 -19.61 -26.78 -2.19
C SER A 801 -18.71 -26.02 -1.24
N VAL A 802 -18.88 -26.29 0.05
CA VAL A 802 -18.04 -25.80 1.15
C VAL A 802 -17.36 -26.98 1.81
N GLU A 803 -16.06 -26.88 2.08
CA GLU A 803 -15.31 -27.90 2.80
C GLU A 803 -15.59 -27.81 4.32
N PRO A 804 -16.03 -28.90 4.98
CA PRO A 804 -16.26 -28.88 6.42
C PRO A 804 -15.00 -28.54 7.22
N GLY A 805 -15.14 -27.69 8.23
CA GLY A 805 -14.08 -27.31 9.15
C GLY A 805 -13.14 -26.19 8.67
N THR A 806 -12.76 -26.16 7.38
CA THR A 806 -11.97 -25.06 6.80
C THR A 806 -12.83 -24.01 6.11
N HIS A 807 -14.06 -24.35 5.76
CA HIS A 807 -15.00 -23.51 5.02
C HIS A 807 -14.48 -23.02 3.66
N LYS A 808 -13.49 -23.74 3.10
CA LYS A 808 -12.97 -23.49 1.76
C LYS A 808 -14.08 -23.65 0.74
N ILE A 809 -14.27 -22.63 -0.09
CA ILE A 809 -15.33 -22.60 -1.09
C ILE A 809 -14.80 -23.12 -2.42
N THR A 810 -15.59 -23.99 -3.06
CA THR A 810 -15.48 -24.28 -4.49
C THR A 810 -16.63 -23.58 -5.20
N TYR A 811 -16.30 -22.69 -6.16
CA TYR A 811 -17.31 -22.01 -6.97
C TYR A 811 -17.87 -22.92 -8.08
N ASN A 812 -19.09 -22.61 -8.52
CA ASN A 812 -19.68 -23.21 -9.72
C ASN A 812 -18.77 -22.94 -10.94
N PRO A 813 -18.61 -23.91 -11.88
CA PRO A 813 -17.74 -23.73 -13.04
C PRO A 813 -18.08 -22.52 -13.94
N ASP A 814 -19.31 -22.02 -13.85
CA ASP A 814 -19.83 -20.85 -14.58
C ASP A 814 -20.12 -19.65 -13.67
N ALA A 815 -19.63 -19.66 -12.41
CA ALA A 815 -19.78 -18.55 -11.48
C ALA A 815 -19.18 -17.23 -12.03
N ASN A 816 -18.13 -17.36 -12.86
CA ASN A 816 -17.28 -16.26 -13.30
C ASN A 816 -16.77 -15.40 -12.13
N ALA A 817 -16.49 -16.07 -11.00
CA ALA A 817 -15.85 -15.46 -9.85
C ALA A 817 -14.46 -14.99 -10.25
N LEU A 818 -14.11 -13.80 -9.79
CA LEU A 818 -12.75 -13.31 -9.82
C LEU A 818 -12.02 -13.74 -8.53
N SER A 819 -11.04 -13.00 -8.05
CA SER A 819 -10.21 -13.39 -6.91
C SER A 819 -11.07 -13.55 -5.64
N GLY A 820 -10.70 -14.52 -4.80
CA GLY A 820 -11.49 -14.93 -3.65
C GLY A 820 -11.23 -14.17 -2.36
N THR A 821 -11.52 -12.88 -2.34
CA THR A 821 -10.97 -11.82 -1.47
C THR A 821 -11.67 -11.67 -0.09
N PRO A 822 -11.04 -10.94 0.87
CA PRO A 822 -11.46 -10.84 2.28
C PRO A 822 -12.60 -9.84 2.55
N PHE A 823 -12.81 -9.44 3.82
CA PHE A 823 -13.78 -8.45 4.28
C PHE A 823 -13.08 -7.17 4.75
N LEU A 824 -13.07 -6.11 3.96
CA LEU A 824 -12.44 -4.84 4.40
C LEU A 824 -13.35 -3.87 5.15
N VAL A 825 -14.65 -4.08 5.10
CA VAL A 825 -15.65 -3.10 5.55
C VAL A 825 -16.24 -3.42 6.92
N SER A 826 -16.79 -2.40 7.59
CA SER A 826 -17.43 -2.57 8.89
C SER A 826 -18.90 -2.99 8.71
N PRO A 827 -19.45 -3.84 9.61
CA PRO A 827 -20.88 -4.15 9.62
C PRO A 827 -21.71 -2.91 9.95
N ALA A 828 -22.93 -2.85 9.42
CA ALA A 828 -23.97 -1.91 9.79
C ALA A 828 -25.15 -2.64 10.45
N LEU A 829 -25.85 -1.96 11.37
CA LEU A 829 -26.93 -2.54 12.17
C LEU A 829 -28.22 -1.73 12.04
N GLY A 830 -29.33 -2.38 11.68
CA GLY A 830 -30.62 -1.72 11.54
C GLY A 830 -31.79 -2.66 11.31
N ASP A 831 -33.01 -2.19 11.60
CA ASP A 831 -34.25 -2.89 11.27
C ASP A 831 -34.55 -2.71 9.77
N VAL A 832 -33.96 -3.59 8.96
CA VAL A 832 -33.97 -3.47 7.50
C VAL A 832 -35.29 -3.97 6.93
N ASN A 833 -35.93 -4.93 7.60
CA ASN A 833 -37.17 -5.55 7.14
C ASN A 833 -38.45 -5.02 7.84
N GLY A 834 -38.31 -4.17 8.88
CA GLY A 834 -39.39 -3.54 9.63
C GLY A 834 -40.07 -4.45 10.67
N ASP A 835 -39.41 -5.52 11.13
CA ASP A 835 -39.96 -6.47 12.10
C ASP A 835 -39.59 -6.16 13.56
N GLY A 836 -38.74 -5.14 13.78
CA GLY A 836 -38.29 -4.66 15.07
C GLY A 836 -37.01 -5.31 15.60
N TRP A 837 -36.37 -6.19 14.84
CA TRP A 837 -35.04 -6.74 15.14
C TRP A 837 -33.94 -6.00 14.38
N LEU A 838 -32.70 -6.11 14.84
CA LEU A 838 -31.55 -5.52 14.14
C LEU A 838 -30.92 -6.57 13.24
N GLU A 839 -30.97 -6.34 11.93
CA GLU A 839 -30.21 -7.11 10.96
C GLU A 839 -28.77 -6.61 10.85
N VAL A 840 -27.88 -7.52 10.45
CA VAL A 840 -26.48 -7.19 10.12
C VAL A 840 -26.35 -7.01 8.62
N VAL A 841 -25.93 -5.83 8.18
CA VAL A 841 -25.70 -5.53 6.76
C VAL A 841 -24.21 -5.33 6.51
N ILE A 842 -23.66 -6.02 5.51
CA ILE A 842 -22.22 -5.96 5.22
C ILE A 842 -21.93 -6.22 3.73
N GLY A 843 -20.94 -5.51 3.18
CA GLY A 843 -20.38 -5.79 1.87
C GLY A 843 -19.29 -6.85 1.94
N ARG A 844 -19.17 -7.70 0.90
CA ARG A 844 -18.05 -8.64 0.76
C ARG A 844 -17.31 -8.35 -0.54
N ASP A 845 -15.97 -8.35 -0.51
CA ASP A 845 -15.06 -7.98 -1.61
C ASP A 845 -15.10 -8.90 -2.83
N GLU A 846 -16.11 -9.76 -2.96
CA GLU A 846 -16.26 -10.69 -4.06
C GLU A 846 -16.78 -10.04 -5.33
N GLU A 847 -16.27 -10.53 -6.47
CA GLU A 847 -16.60 -9.98 -7.77
C GLU A 847 -16.99 -11.08 -8.77
N TYR A 848 -18.05 -10.83 -9.53
CA TYR A 848 -18.52 -11.76 -10.56
C TYR A 848 -18.64 -11.08 -11.91
N VAL A 849 -17.99 -11.64 -12.94
CA VAL A 849 -18.14 -11.17 -14.33
C VAL A 849 -19.49 -11.63 -14.88
N GLU A 850 -20.44 -10.72 -14.87
CA GLU A 850 -21.83 -10.94 -15.31
C GLU A 850 -22.48 -9.61 -15.72
N PRO A 851 -23.70 -9.59 -16.31
CA PRO A 851 -24.36 -8.34 -16.67
C PRO A 851 -24.47 -7.38 -15.45
N PRO A 852 -23.89 -6.16 -15.52
CA PRO A 852 -23.77 -5.28 -14.36
C PRO A 852 -25.10 -4.63 -14.00
N ASN A 853 -25.41 -4.61 -12.70
CA ASN A 853 -26.47 -3.78 -12.15
C ASN A 853 -25.98 -2.34 -12.03
N ASN A 854 -26.15 -1.55 -13.08
CA ASN A 854 -25.52 -0.22 -13.18
C ASN A 854 -26.50 0.84 -13.72
N THR A 855 -26.27 2.10 -13.34
CA THR A 855 -27.07 3.28 -13.69
C THR A 855 -26.48 4.08 -14.86
N ILE A 856 -25.21 3.82 -15.23
CA ILE A 856 -24.50 4.46 -16.34
C ILE A 856 -25.19 4.11 -17.68
N ALA A 857 -25.33 5.11 -18.55
CA ALA A 857 -25.95 4.94 -19.87
C ALA A 857 -25.34 3.76 -20.68
N PRO A 858 -26.15 2.80 -21.19
CA PRO A 858 -25.64 1.59 -21.83
C PRO A 858 -24.71 1.79 -23.03
N LEU A 859 -24.94 2.86 -23.82
CA LEU A 859 -24.06 3.20 -24.96
C LEU A 859 -22.67 3.63 -24.50
N LEU A 860 -22.59 4.39 -23.39
CA LEU A 860 -21.31 4.79 -22.81
C LEU A 860 -20.59 3.58 -22.24
N LEU A 861 -21.31 2.72 -21.51
CA LEU A 861 -20.78 1.47 -20.97
C LEU A 861 -20.19 0.54 -22.05
N THR A 862 -20.88 0.43 -23.19
CA THR A 862 -20.40 -0.34 -24.35
C THR A 862 -19.13 0.28 -24.97
N LEU A 863 -19.04 1.61 -25.01
CA LEU A 863 -17.87 2.30 -25.51
C LEU A 863 -16.66 2.10 -24.58
N LEU A 864 -16.87 2.24 -23.26
CA LEU A 864 -15.80 2.11 -22.26
C LEU A 864 -15.20 0.70 -22.25
N THR A 865 -16.05 -0.33 -22.23
CA THR A 865 -15.59 -1.73 -22.32
C THR A 865 -14.79 -2.04 -23.57
N GLN A 866 -15.14 -1.44 -24.73
CA GLN A 866 -14.37 -1.60 -25.96
C GLN A 866 -13.03 -0.86 -25.95
N LEU A 867 -12.98 0.33 -25.35
CA LEU A 867 -11.75 1.14 -25.28
C LEU A 867 -10.75 0.59 -24.27
N LEU A 868 -11.23 0.18 -23.09
CA LEU A 868 -10.40 -0.26 -21.96
C LEU A 868 -10.07 -1.76 -22.03
N ASP A 869 -10.73 -2.52 -22.91
CA ASP A 869 -10.68 -3.99 -22.95
C ASP A 869 -10.97 -4.66 -21.59
N GLN A 870 -11.88 -4.04 -20.82
CA GLN A 870 -12.27 -4.51 -19.50
C GLN A 870 -13.68 -5.14 -19.51
N SER A 871 -13.87 -6.14 -18.65
CA SER A 871 -15.14 -6.79 -18.38
C SER A 871 -15.82 -6.06 -17.26
N LEU A 872 -17.14 -6.03 -17.32
CA LEU A 872 -17.95 -5.50 -16.24
C LEU A 872 -18.18 -6.60 -15.22
N ALA A 873 -18.19 -6.23 -13.94
CA ALA A 873 -18.44 -7.14 -12.84
C ALA A 873 -19.52 -6.58 -11.90
N ASN A 874 -19.98 -7.43 -10.99
CA ASN A 874 -20.82 -7.03 -9.86
C ASN A 874 -20.18 -7.48 -8.54
N GLY A 875 -20.22 -6.60 -7.55
CA GLY A 875 -20.00 -6.96 -6.15
C GLY A 875 -21.27 -7.45 -5.47
N ARG A 876 -21.18 -7.77 -4.17
CA ARG A 876 -22.31 -8.24 -3.35
C ARG A 876 -22.41 -7.50 -2.02
N ILE A 877 -23.64 -7.20 -1.63
CA ILE A 877 -24.00 -6.71 -0.29
C ILE A 877 -24.98 -7.68 0.33
N TYR A 878 -24.79 -8.00 1.60
CA TYR A 878 -25.57 -8.97 2.35
C TYR A 878 -26.36 -8.28 3.45
N ALA A 879 -27.56 -8.81 3.72
CA ALA A 879 -28.31 -8.54 4.93
C ALA A 879 -28.61 -9.89 5.60
N LEU A 880 -28.18 -10.04 6.85
CA LEU A 880 -28.27 -11.27 7.64
C LEU A 880 -29.33 -11.10 8.72
N TRP A 881 -30.07 -12.18 9.01
CA TRP A 881 -30.99 -12.21 10.13
C TRP A 881 -30.28 -12.00 11.46
N HIS A 882 -30.97 -11.40 12.43
CA HIS A 882 -30.45 -11.15 13.78
C HIS A 882 -30.00 -12.44 14.51
N ASP A 883 -30.59 -13.59 14.19
CA ASP A 883 -30.30 -14.91 14.75
C ASP A 883 -29.42 -15.81 13.86
N GLY A 884 -28.83 -15.26 12.79
CA GLY A 884 -27.85 -15.94 11.94
C GLY A 884 -28.36 -17.26 11.34
N THR A 885 -27.58 -18.34 11.50
CA THR A 885 -27.93 -19.68 10.99
C THR A 885 -29.09 -20.36 11.74
N LEU A 886 -29.68 -19.72 12.76
CA LEU A 886 -30.81 -20.30 13.49
C LEU A 886 -32.17 -19.94 12.88
N HIS A 887 -32.22 -19.05 11.89
CA HIS A 887 -33.46 -18.49 11.36
C HIS A 887 -34.44 -19.56 10.83
N ASP A 888 -33.93 -20.61 10.17
CA ASP A 888 -34.73 -21.72 9.63
C ASP A 888 -35.14 -22.77 10.68
N GLY A 889 -34.62 -22.63 11.91
CA GLY A 889 -34.80 -23.57 13.02
C GLY A 889 -33.86 -24.79 13.00
N ASN A 890 -32.77 -24.77 12.23
CA ASN A 890 -31.74 -25.79 12.18
C ASN A 890 -30.54 -25.44 13.09
N PRO A 891 -30.45 -26.01 14.32
CA PRO A 891 -29.40 -25.66 15.27
C PRO A 891 -28.03 -26.31 14.99
N ASN A 892 -27.87 -27.01 13.86
CA ASN A 892 -26.66 -27.79 13.55
C ASN A 892 -26.10 -27.41 12.18
N ASP A 893 -25.50 -26.22 12.04
CA ASP A 893 -24.77 -25.86 10.81
C ASP A 893 -23.27 -25.65 11.06
N ASP A 894 -22.65 -26.64 11.69
CA ASP A 894 -21.19 -26.82 11.71
C ASP A 894 -20.65 -27.24 10.30
N ASP A 895 -21.49 -27.18 9.25
CA ASP A 895 -21.30 -27.87 7.97
C ASP A 895 -21.10 -26.93 6.75
N GLY A 896 -21.33 -25.61 6.84
CA GLY A 896 -20.93 -24.65 5.79
C GLY A 896 -21.81 -23.41 5.57
N LEU A 897 -22.03 -23.06 4.30
CA LEU A 897 -22.80 -21.87 3.86
C LEU A 897 -24.30 -22.13 4.01
N ASP A 898 -24.97 -21.38 4.87
CA ASP A 898 -26.42 -21.40 5.08
C ASP A 898 -27.12 -20.27 4.30
N PRO A 899 -27.86 -20.56 3.21
CA PRO A 899 -28.62 -19.55 2.49
C PRO A 899 -29.77 -18.92 3.28
N ASP A 900 -30.30 -19.62 4.29
CA ASP A 900 -31.43 -19.14 5.09
C ASP A 900 -31.00 -18.17 6.21
N ALA A 901 -29.69 -17.98 6.42
CA ALA A 901 -29.12 -16.92 7.26
C ALA A 901 -29.27 -15.52 6.64
N PHE A 902 -29.60 -15.41 5.34
CA PHE A 902 -29.77 -14.14 4.63
C PHE A 902 -31.24 -13.72 4.51
N LEU A 903 -31.49 -12.42 4.51
CA LEU A 903 -32.82 -11.88 4.22
C LEU A 903 -33.29 -12.28 2.80
N PRO A 904 -34.59 -12.54 2.60
CA PRO A 904 -35.13 -12.81 1.27
C PRO A 904 -34.82 -11.69 0.28
N GLY A 905 -34.21 -12.04 -0.86
CA GLY A 905 -33.79 -11.09 -1.89
C GLY A 905 -32.31 -10.67 -1.79
N TRP A 906 -31.61 -11.09 -0.74
CA TRP A 906 -30.19 -10.85 -0.51
C TRP A 906 -29.36 -12.11 -0.80
N PRO A 907 -28.07 -11.98 -1.18
CA PRO A 907 -27.35 -10.72 -1.41
C PRO A 907 -27.80 -9.96 -2.66
N VAL A 908 -27.70 -8.63 -2.60
CA VAL A 908 -27.94 -7.74 -3.74
C VAL A 908 -26.66 -7.49 -4.52
N LYS A 909 -26.78 -7.11 -5.80
CA LYS A 909 -25.65 -6.86 -6.70
C LYS A 909 -25.49 -5.38 -7.03
N VAL A 910 -24.26 -4.90 -7.08
CA VAL A 910 -23.91 -3.55 -7.56
C VAL A 910 -22.81 -3.66 -8.62
N GLY A 911 -23.06 -3.12 -9.82
CA GLY A 911 -22.17 -3.28 -10.96
C GLY A 911 -21.17 -2.13 -11.12
N PHE A 912 -19.95 -2.42 -11.56
CA PHE A 912 -18.85 -1.43 -11.63
C PHE A 912 -17.90 -1.68 -12.83
N LEU A 913 -17.00 -0.74 -13.07
CA LEU A 913 -16.22 -0.66 -14.32
C LEU A 913 -14.81 -1.25 -14.26
N ALA A 914 -14.22 -1.35 -13.08
CA ALA A 914 -12.84 -1.75 -12.88
C ALA A 914 -12.75 -2.89 -11.85
N PRO A 915 -13.16 -4.12 -12.22
CA PRO A 915 -12.89 -5.30 -11.39
C PRO A 915 -11.40 -5.52 -11.20
N GLU A 916 -11.02 -6.04 -10.03
CA GLU A 916 -9.63 -6.26 -9.62
C GLU A 916 -8.80 -4.96 -9.74
N LEU A 917 -9.39 -3.83 -9.31
CA LEU A 917 -8.75 -2.51 -9.45
C LEU A 917 -7.44 -2.44 -8.66
N LEU A 918 -7.49 -2.84 -7.38
CA LEU A 918 -6.34 -2.97 -6.50
C LEU A 918 -6.56 -4.20 -5.61
N PRO A 919 -5.56 -5.08 -5.44
CA PRO A 919 -5.69 -6.25 -4.58
C PRO A 919 -5.95 -5.83 -3.14
N THR A 920 -6.79 -6.58 -2.45
CA THR A 920 -7.24 -6.26 -1.10
C THR A 920 -8.10 -5.00 -1.13
N VAL A 921 -7.54 -3.81 -1.30
CA VAL A 921 -8.16 -2.51 -0.98
C VAL A 921 -9.13 -1.95 -2.02
N GLY A 922 -9.24 -2.55 -3.21
CA GLY A 922 -10.05 -2.06 -4.33
C GLY A 922 -10.94 -3.13 -4.98
N GLU A 923 -11.10 -4.29 -4.34
CA GLU A 923 -11.95 -5.38 -4.80
C GLU A 923 -13.35 -5.28 -4.16
N GLY A 924 -14.40 -5.33 -4.97
CA GLY A 924 -15.79 -5.28 -4.49
C GLY A 924 -16.18 -4.00 -3.70
N PRO A 925 -17.05 -4.11 -2.67
CA PRO A 925 -17.46 -2.98 -1.84
C PRO A 925 -16.34 -2.58 -0.89
N ASN A 926 -15.76 -1.43 -1.17
CA ASN A 926 -14.57 -0.88 -0.52
C ASN A 926 -14.88 0.14 0.59
N GLY A 927 -16.11 0.12 1.11
CA GLY A 927 -16.59 0.98 2.18
C GLY A 927 -17.84 0.43 2.85
N SER A 928 -18.05 0.82 4.11
CA SER A 928 -19.23 0.44 4.89
C SER A 928 -20.51 0.96 4.23
N VAL A 929 -21.60 0.19 4.34
CA VAL A 929 -22.93 0.65 3.91
C VAL A 929 -23.47 1.71 4.87
N ALA A 930 -24.34 2.58 4.39
CA ALA A 930 -25.06 3.55 5.22
C ALA A 930 -26.55 3.21 5.25
N LEU A 931 -27.17 3.34 6.42
CA LEU A 931 -28.59 3.06 6.64
C LEU A 931 -29.37 4.35 7.00
N ALA A 932 -30.57 4.51 6.47
CA ALA A 932 -31.51 5.59 6.84
C ALA A 932 -32.95 5.22 6.43
N ASP A 933 -33.95 5.71 7.17
CA ASP A 933 -35.36 5.57 6.80
C ASP A 933 -35.75 6.71 5.82
N LEU A 934 -35.90 6.39 4.53
CA LEU A 934 -36.12 7.41 3.50
C LEU A 934 -37.60 7.66 3.20
N ASP A 935 -38.50 6.75 3.56
CA ASP A 935 -39.93 6.86 3.27
C ASP A 935 -40.85 6.98 4.51
N GLY A 936 -40.26 6.86 5.69
CA GLY A 936 -40.90 7.05 6.99
C GLY A 936 -41.74 5.86 7.45
N ASP A 937 -41.48 4.66 6.91
CA ASP A 937 -42.20 3.44 7.28
C ASP A 937 -41.61 2.71 8.50
N GLY A 938 -40.43 3.14 8.96
CA GLY A 938 -39.72 2.61 10.13
C GLY A 938 -38.71 1.52 9.79
N ALA A 939 -38.69 1.00 8.56
CA ALA A 939 -37.61 0.16 8.07
C ALA A 939 -36.51 1.05 7.46
N VAL A 940 -35.25 0.66 7.62
CA VAL A 940 -34.13 1.43 7.04
C VAL A 940 -33.76 0.92 5.65
N GLU A 941 -33.51 1.85 4.72
CA GLU A 941 -32.93 1.56 3.42
C GLU A 941 -31.40 1.44 3.48
N VAL A 942 -30.84 0.58 2.62
CA VAL A 942 -29.42 0.30 2.53
C VAL A 942 -28.80 1.02 1.33
N ALA A 943 -27.91 2.00 1.58
CA ALA A 943 -27.10 2.61 0.54
C ALA A 943 -25.73 1.93 0.42
N ALA A 944 -25.39 1.47 -0.79
CA ALA A 944 -24.12 0.83 -1.09
C ALA A 944 -23.57 1.24 -2.46
N PHE A 945 -22.25 1.20 -2.59
CA PHE A 945 -21.55 1.36 -3.87
C PHE A 945 -20.28 0.51 -3.90
N MET A 946 -19.67 0.44 -5.08
CA MET A 946 -18.40 -0.22 -5.37
C MET A 946 -17.41 0.82 -5.88
N ALA A 947 -16.11 0.53 -5.82
CA ALA A 947 -15.10 1.31 -6.53
C ALA A 947 -15.49 1.47 -8.01
N ALA A 948 -15.55 2.69 -8.52
CA ALA A 948 -15.92 2.93 -9.92
C ALA A 948 -17.30 2.36 -10.33
N GLY A 949 -18.24 2.25 -9.37
CA GLY A 949 -19.63 1.83 -9.56
C GLY A 949 -20.61 2.93 -9.16
N PRO A 950 -21.91 2.81 -9.48
CA PRO A 950 -22.91 3.73 -8.99
C PRO A 950 -23.27 3.43 -7.52
N ALA A 951 -23.79 4.44 -6.81
CA ALA A 951 -24.47 4.20 -5.54
C ALA A 951 -25.93 3.82 -5.79
N ILE A 952 -26.35 2.70 -5.22
CA ILE A 952 -27.70 2.17 -5.29
C ILE A 952 -28.23 2.09 -3.86
N ILE A 953 -29.50 2.47 -3.69
CA ILE A 953 -30.23 2.35 -2.43
C ILE A 953 -31.24 1.23 -2.58
N PHE A 954 -31.23 0.29 -1.64
CA PHE A 954 -32.10 -0.90 -1.62
C PHE A 954 -33.08 -0.83 -0.45
N ASP A 955 -34.31 -1.29 -0.69
CA ASP A 955 -35.28 -1.57 0.38
C ASP A 955 -34.98 -2.93 1.06
N GLY A 956 -35.69 -3.23 2.15
CA GLY A 956 -35.50 -4.49 2.89
C GLY A 956 -35.72 -5.77 2.09
N SER A 957 -36.42 -5.70 0.95
CA SER A 957 -36.63 -6.83 0.05
C SER A 957 -35.50 -7.03 -0.97
N GLY A 958 -34.46 -6.21 -0.90
CA GLY A 958 -33.33 -6.23 -1.83
C GLY A 958 -33.65 -5.63 -3.21
N GLN A 959 -34.75 -4.89 -3.35
CA GLN A 959 -35.08 -4.17 -4.58
C GLN A 959 -34.58 -2.73 -4.52
N GLY A 960 -34.18 -2.16 -5.67
CA GLY A 960 -33.76 -0.76 -5.71
C GLY A 960 -34.91 0.19 -5.33
N TYR A 961 -34.66 1.11 -4.39
CA TYR A 961 -35.63 2.07 -3.83
C TYR A 961 -36.35 2.90 -4.93
N TRP A 962 -35.62 3.30 -5.99
CA TRP A 962 -36.20 4.04 -7.13
C TRP A 962 -36.75 3.13 -8.26
N GLY A 963 -36.82 1.83 -8.02
CA GLY A 963 -37.21 0.77 -8.94
C GLY A 963 -36.28 0.61 -10.14
N GLN A 964 -36.53 -0.39 -10.98
CA GLN A 964 -35.66 -0.73 -12.11
C GLN A 964 -35.90 0.12 -13.37
N ASP A 965 -34.89 0.16 -14.25
CA ASP A 965 -34.98 0.70 -15.60
C ASP A 965 -35.57 -0.31 -16.61
N ILE A 966 -35.56 0.03 -17.91
CA ILE A 966 -36.12 -0.83 -18.96
C ILE A 966 -35.26 -2.06 -19.28
N PHE A 967 -34.02 -2.12 -18.78
CA PHE A 967 -33.08 -3.21 -18.95
C PHE A 967 -33.07 -4.14 -17.72
N GLY A 968 -33.81 -3.79 -16.66
CA GLY A 968 -33.89 -4.55 -15.42
C GLY A 968 -32.78 -4.21 -14.43
N ASN A 969 -32.08 -3.08 -14.62
CA ASN A 969 -31.08 -2.59 -13.67
C ASN A 969 -31.75 -1.67 -12.65
N ASP A 970 -31.34 -1.77 -11.39
CA ASP A 970 -31.79 -0.88 -10.33
C ASP A 970 -31.32 0.55 -10.62
N LYS A 971 -32.25 1.49 -10.44
CA LYS A 971 -31.92 2.90 -10.53
C LYS A 971 -31.15 3.28 -9.27
N GLY A 972 -29.98 3.88 -9.44
CA GLY A 972 -29.21 4.54 -8.38
C GLY A 972 -29.02 6.03 -8.66
N VAL A 973 -28.05 6.63 -7.97
CA VAL A 973 -27.63 8.03 -8.18
C VAL A 973 -27.04 8.22 -9.58
N ARG A 974 -27.06 9.46 -10.08
CA ARG A 974 -26.64 9.83 -11.44
C ARG A 974 -25.25 10.46 -11.41
N GLY A 975 -24.40 9.99 -12.32
CA GLY A 975 -23.00 10.38 -12.41
C GLY A 975 -22.65 11.19 -13.65
N GLU A 976 -23.53 11.32 -14.63
CA GLU A 976 -23.20 11.98 -15.88
C GLU A 976 -23.17 13.52 -15.73
N ARG A 977 -22.31 14.18 -16.52
CA ARG A 977 -22.13 15.65 -16.50
C ARG A 977 -23.43 16.47 -16.51
N ASP A 978 -24.47 16.00 -17.18
CA ASP A 978 -25.78 16.67 -17.25
C ASP A 978 -26.51 16.71 -15.89
N TYR A 979 -26.07 15.92 -14.91
CA TYR A 979 -26.62 15.84 -13.55
C TYR A 979 -25.70 16.49 -12.50
N PHE A 980 -24.61 17.14 -12.92
CA PHE A 980 -23.72 17.85 -12.00
C PHE A 980 -24.38 19.13 -11.50
N GLY A 981 -24.01 19.49 -10.27
CA GLY A 981 -24.36 20.76 -9.67
C GLY A 981 -23.82 21.95 -10.45
N ALA A 982 -24.59 23.04 -10.51
CA ALA A 982 -24.23 24.24 -11.28
C ALA A 982 -22.94 24.94 -10.81
N ASN A 983 -22.51 24.71 -9.57
CA ASN A 983 -21.33 25.28 -8.92
C ASN A 983 -20.17 24.27 -8.77
N THR A 984 -20.24 23.10 -9.43
CA THR A 984 -19.11 22.15 -9.49
C THR A 984 -17.84 22.82 -10.04
N ASN A 985 -16.67 22.40 -9.53
CA ASN A 985 -15.35 22.89 -9.97
C ASN A 985 -14.54 21.86 -10.78
N THR A 986 -15.15 20.73 -11.15
CA THR A 986 -14.54 19.71 -12.03
C THR A 986 -14.99 19.87 -13.48
N GLN A 987 -14.19 19.34 -14.42
CA GLN A 987 -14.53 19.22 -15.84
C GLN A 987 -14.74 17.77 -16.30
N GLU A 988 -14.76 16.81 -15.37
CA GLU A 988 -15.02 15.40 -15.66
C GLU A 988 -16.36 15.21 -16.37
N MET A 989 -16.40 14.22 -17.27
CA MET A 989 -17.61 13.87 -18.03
C MET A 989 -18.56 12.97 -17.25
N LEU A 990 -18.02 12.22 -16.30
CA LEU A 990 -18.70 11.23 -15.49
C LEU A 990 -17.99 11.20 -14.14
N ALA A 991 -18.76 11.33 -13.07
CA ALA A 991 -18.32 11.13 -11.70
C ALA A 991 -19.10 9.95 -11.12
N MET A 992 -18.39 9.06 -10.45
CA MET A 992 -18.95 7.88 -9.81
C MET A 992 -18.35 7.73 -8.41
N PRO A 993 -19.03 7.09 -7.47
CA PRO A 993 -18.43 6.71 -6.19
C PRO A 993 -17.01 6.12 -6.34
N GLY A 994 -16.14 6.57 -5.43
CA GLY A 994 -14.72 6.28 -5.41
C GLY A 994 -14.36 5.17 -4.42
N LEU A 995 -13.25 5.35 -3.71
CA LEU A 995 -12.84 4.49 -2.59
C LEU A 995 -13.34 5.06 -1.25
N GLY A 996 -13.80 4.22 -0.32
CA GLY A 996 -14.34 4.64 0.99
C GLY A 996 -15.85 4.49 1.12
N SER A 997 -16.44 5.05 2.20
CA SER A 997 -17.85 4.84 2.57
C SER A 997 -18.72 6.07 2.31
N GLY A 998 -20.03 5.83 2.12
CA GLY A 998 -21.03 6.88 2.03
C GLY A 998 -21.68 7.20 3.38
N ILE A 999 -22.35 8.35 3.47
CA ILE A 999 -23.13 8.78 4.63
C ILE A 999 -24.49 9.35 4.21
N PHE A 1000 -25.43 9.33 5.14
CA PHE A 1000 -26.64 10.16 5.08
C PHE A 1000 -26.49 11.36 6.02
N ALA A 1001 -26.86 12.56 5.55
CA ALA A 1001 -26.82 13.77 6.37
C ALA A 1001 -27.78 14.85 5.86
N ASP A 1002 -28.41 15.61 6.76
CA ASP A 1002 -29.11 16.86 6.40
C ASP A 1002 -28.15 18.05 6.44
N LEU A 1003 -27.74 18.51 5.25
CA LEU A 1003 -26.85 19.66 5.08
C LEU A 1003 -27.61 21.00 5.01
N GLY A 1004 -28.79 21.08 5.62
CA GLY A 1004 -29.62 22.29 5.76
C GLY A 1004 -30.83 22.39 4.83
N ASN A 1005 -31.03 21.44 3.90
CA ASN A 1005 -32.17 21.42 2.97
C ASN A 1005 -32.75 20.00 2.79
N GLY A 1006 -32.75 19.20 3.85
CA GLY A 1006 -33.21 17.82 3.87
C GLY A 1006 -32.09 16.82 3.60
N LEU A 1007 -32.39 15.55 3.89
CA LEU A 1007 -31.44 14.44 3.80
C LEU A 1007 -30.77 14.32 2.41
N ARG A 1008 -29.47 14.05 2.43
CA ARG A 1008 -28.60 13.81 1.26
C ARG A 1008 -27.82 12.52 1.44
N PHE A 1009 -27.37 11.96 0.32
CA PHE A 1009 -26.33 10.94 0.32
C PHE A 1009 -25.02 11.59 -0.10
N ALA A 1010 -23.96 11.39 0.66
CA ALA A 1010 -22.63 11.94 0.38
C ALA A 1010 -21.57 10.84 0.45
N GLY A 1011 -20.48 10.98 -0.30
CA GLY A 1011 -19.39 10.02 -0.27
C GLY A 1011 -18.27 10.36 -1.25
N PRO A 1012 -17.10 9.71 -1.13
CA PRO A 1012 -16.00 9.84 -2.07
C PRO A 1012 -16.42 9.52 -3.50
N ALA A 1013 -15.79 10.17 -4.47
CA ALA A 1013 -16.05 10.01 -5.90
C ALA A 1013 -14.77 10.10 -6.75
N ILE A 1014 -14.81 9.51 -7.94
CA ILE A 1014 -13.73 9.57 -8.93
C ILE A 1014 -14.27 10.02 -10.29
N GLY A 1015 -13.41 10.71 -11.04
CA GLY A 1015 -13.64 11.03 -12.44
C GLY A 1015 -13.36 9.85 -13.37
N LEU A 1016 -14.01 9.82 -14.53
CA LEU A 1016 -13.70 8.87 -15.60
C LEU A 1016 -12.26 8.98 -16.11
N GLY A 1017 -11.65 10.17 -16.02
CA GLY A 1017 -10.24 10.39 -16.35
C GLY A 1017 -9.29 9.43 -15.63
N ARG A 1018 -9.56 9.10 -14.35
CA ARG A 1018 -8.69 8.20 -13.56
C ARG A 1018 -8.63 6.79 -14.13
N ILE A 1019 -9.74 6.27 -14.63
CA ILE A 1019 -9.79 4.95 -15.27
C ILE A 1019 -8.90 4.93 -16.53
N PHE A 1020 -8.83 6.05 -17.26
CA PHE A 1020 -7.99 6.16 -18.45
C PHE A 1020 -6.51 6.34 -18.14
N GLU A 1021 -6.16 7.04 -17.06
CA GLU A 1021 -4.77 7.19 -16.63
C GLU A 1021 -4.12 5.83 -16.35
N ASN A 1022 -4.84 4.92 -15.68
CA ASN A 1022 -4.33 3.56 -15.44
C ASN A 1022 -4.19 2.76 -16.74
N ALA A 1023 -5.15 2.88 -17.66
CA ALA A 1023 -5.13 2.15 -18.94
C ALA A 1023 -4.08 2.70 -19.93
N PHE A 1024 -3.74 3.99 -19.83
CA PHE A 1024 -2.89 4.71 -20.77
C PHE A 1024 -1.85 5.57 -20.03
N ALA A 1025 -1.12 4.97 -19.09
CA ALA A 1025 -0.24 5.66 -18.16
C ALA A 1025 0.81 6.57 -18.84
N ALA A 1026 1.34 6.17 -20.00
CA ALA A 1026 2.30 6.99 -20.75
C ALA A 1026 1.68 8.29 -21.32
N ASP A 1027 0.37 8.33 -21.57
CA ASP A 1027 -0.32 9.50 -22.15
C ASP A 1027 -0.44 10.67 -21.15
N GLN A 1028 -0.29 10.42 -19.85
CA GLN A 1028 -0.32 11.42 -18.78
C GLN A 1028 -1.58 12.30 -18.89
N LEU A 1029 -2.73 11.62 -18.96
CA LEU A 1029 -4.03 12.26 -18.93
C LEU A 1029 -4.19 13.01 -17.58
N THR A 1030 -5.09 13.99 -17.56
CA THR A 1030 -5.45 14.69 -16.34
C THR A 1030 -6.81 14.22 -15.87
N SER A 1031 -6.95 13.98 -14.59
CA SER A 1031 -8.20 13.59 -13.95
C SER A 1031 -8.38 14.28 -12.60
N ASP A 1032 -9.62 14.42 -12.18
CA ASP A 1032 -9.95 14.98 -10.87
C ASP A 1032 -10.35 13.84 -9.91
N ASN A 1033 -9.81 13.87 -8.69
CA ASN A 1033 -10.38 13.16 -7.54
C ASN A 1033 -11.55 13.99 -7.00
N LEU A 1034 -12.63 13.36 -6.53
CA LEU A 1034 -13.89 14.05 -6.28
C LEU A 1034 -14.54 13.66 -4.95
N LEU A 1035 -15.33 14.57 -4.40
CA LEU A 1035 -16.33 14.30 -3.37
C LEU A 1035 -17.71 14.48 -3.98
N GLY A 1036 -18.65 13.60 -3.65
CA GLY A 1036 -20.01 13.61 -4.19
C GLY A 1036 -21.07 13.87 -3.13
N VAL A 1037 -22.09 14.65 -3.49
CA VAL A 1037 -23.31 14.84 -2.68
C VAL A 1037 -24.52 14.82 -3.60
N TRP A 1038 -25.42 13.88 -3.38
CA TRP A 1038 -26.59 13.63 -4.20
C TRP A 1038 -27.89 13.96 -3.49
N ASN A 1039 -28.82 14.52 -4.26
CA ASN A 1039 -30.19 14.76 -3.83
C ASN A 1039 -31.04 13.49 -4.05
N LEU A 1040 -31.63 12.96 -2.99
CA LEU A 1040 -32.36 11.68 -3.01
C LEU A 1040 -33.66 11.71 -3.85
N GLN A 1041 -34.27 12.88 -4.06
CA GLN A 1041 -35.51 13.00 -4.84
C GLN A 1041 -35.23 13.03 -6.35
N THR A 1042 -34.16 13.72 -6.75
CA THR A 1042 -33.81 13.93 -8.17
C THR A 1042 -32.73 12.97 -8.66
N ARG A 1043 -32.02 12.29 -7.74
CA ARG A 1043 -30.85 11.43 -7.96
C ARG A 1043 -29.64 12.13 -8.57
N SER A 1044 -29.69 13.47 -8.67
CA SER A 1044 -28.64 14.31 -9.25
C SER A 1044 -27.75 14.88 -8.16
N PHE A 1045 -26.58 15.40 -8.52
CA PHE A 1045 -25.74 16.10 -7.55
C PHE A 1045 -26.43 17.39 -7.07
N VAL A 1046 -26.17 17.77 -5.81
CA VAL A 1046 -26.54 19.10 -5.30
C VAL A 1046 -25.61 20.17 -5.89
N SER A 1047 -25.97 21.44 -5.72
CA SER A 1047 -25.41 22.51 -6.56
C SER A 1047 -23.88 22.63 -6.55
N GLY A 1048 -23.20 22.33 -5.45
CA GLY A 1048 -21.73 22.42 -5.32
C GLY A 1048 -20.94 21.23 -5.86
N PHE A 1049 -21.62 20.13 -6.17
CA PHE A 1049 -20.99 18.82 -6.31
C PHE A 1049 -21.20 18.22 -7.71
N PRO A 1050 -20.34 17.28 -8.18
CA PRO A 1050 -19.15 16.77 -7.50
C PRO A 1050 -18.09 17.85 -7.32
N ARG A 1051 -17.27 17.72 -6.28
CA ARG A 1051 -16.30 18.72 -5.87
C ARG A 1051 -14.90 18.13 -5.92
N HIS A 1052 -13.93 18.83 -6.48
CA HIS A 1052 -12.53 18.40 -6.54
C HIS A 1052 -11.90 18.24 -5.16
N MET A 1053 -11.24 17.11 -4.95
CA MET A 1053 -10.30 16.80 -3.84
C MET A 1053 -8.88 16.76 -4.40
N ASN A 1054 -7.86 17.14 -3.62
CA ASN A 1054 -6.49 17.21 -4.12
C ASN A 1054 -5.93 15.85 -4.52
N ASP A 1055 -6.24 14.81 -3.75
CA ASP A 1055 -5.83 13.45 -4.07
C ASP A 1055 -6.93 12.41 -3.76
N MET A 1056 -6.62 11.13 -3.94
CA MET A 1056 -7.54 10.03 -3.68
C MET A 1056 -7.95 9.96 -2.21
N GLN A 1057 -9.10 9.37 -1.99
CA GLN A 1057 -9.70 9.17 -0.69
C GLN A 1057 -9.77 7.65 -0.48
N PHE A 1058 -8.83 7.04 0.24
CA PHE A 1058 -8.91 5.60 0.58
C PHE A 1058 -9.45 5.43 1.99
N PHE A 1059 -10.35 4.47 2.18
CA PHE A 1059 -10.93 4.10 3.48
C PHE A 1059 -11.65 5.23 4.25
N THR A 1060 -11.64 6.45 3.71
CA THR A 1060 -12.25 7.60 4.37
C THR A 1060 -13.76 7.55 4.24
N THR A 1061 -14.43 7.91 5.33
CA THR A 1061 -15.85 8.28 5.34
C THR A 1061 -15.94 9.78 5.66
N PRO A 1062 -16.74 10.59 4.95
CA PRO A 1062 -16.96 11.97 5.35
C PRO A 1062 -17.64 12.05 6.73
N ALA A 1063 -17.44 13.17 7.42
CA ALA A 1063 -18.24 13.55 8.59
C ALA A 1063 -19.17 14.72 8.23
N ALA A 1064 -20.28 14.88 8.96
CA ALA A 1064 -21.24 15.96 8.77
C ALA A 1064 -21.62 16.60 10.10
N VAL A 1065 -21.12 17.82 10.37
CA VAL A 1065 -21.34 18.56 11.63
C VAL A 1065 -21.39 20.07 11.40
N ASP A 1066 -22.16 20.79 12.21
CA ASP A 1066 -22.15 22.26 12.22
C ASP A 1066 -20.88 22.77 12.89
N LEU A 1067 -19.87 23.12 12.09
CA LEU A 1067 -18.54 23.50 12.58
C LEU A 1067 -18.45 25.00 12.88
N ASN A 1068 -19.26 25.81 12.20
CA ASN A 1068 -19.20 27.27 12.24
C ASN A 1068 -20.31 27.95 13.09
N GLY A 1069 -21.29 27.18 13.57
CA GLY A 1069 -22.40 27.63 14.40
C GLY A 1069 -23.53 28.34 13.65
N ASP A 1070 -23.68 28.10 12.34
CA ASP A 1070 -24.75 28.68 11.54
C ASP A 1070 -26.06 27.87 11.57
N GLY A 1071 -26.04 26.70 12.21
CA GLY A 1071 -27.18 25.81 12.38
C GLY A 1071 -27.38 24.81 11.24
N THR A 1072 -26.43 24.72 10.30
CA THR A 1072 -26.41 23.70 9.25
C THR A 1072 -25.10 22.91 9.32
N ALA A 1073 -25.15 21.62 8.98
CA ALA A 1073 -23.95 20.79 8.99
C ALA A 1073 -23.07 21.04 7.77
N GLU A 1074 -21.76 21.13 7.99
CA GLU A 1074 -20.74 21.08 6.96
C GLU A 1074 -20.26 19.64 6.73
N LEU A 1075 -20.00 19.31 5.47
CA LEU A 1075 -19.40 18.05 5.06
C LEU A 1075 -17.88 18.15 5.13
N ILE A 1076 -17.27 17.33 5.98
CA ILE A 1076 -15.84 17.33 6.27
C ILE A 1076 -15.22 16.06 5.69
N ALA A 1077 -14.17 16.22 4.88
CA ALA A 1077 -13.50 15.09 4.23
C ALA A 1077 -12.01 15.38 4.00
N GLY A 1078 -11.18 14.37 4.23
CA GLY A 1078 -9.74 14.40 3.93
C GLY A 1078 -9.41 13.71 2.61
N SER A 1079 -8.15 13.84 2.19
CA SER A 1079 -7.59 13.10 1.08
C SER A 1079 -6.12 12.71 1.32
N ALA A 1080 -5.53 11.99 0.36
CA ALA A 1080 -4.09 11.74 0.31
C ALA A 1080 -3.23 13.00 0.11
N GLY A 1081 -3.83 14.13 -0.29
CA GLY A 1081 -3.15 15.38 -0.62
C GLY A 1081 -2.85 16.31 0.56
N TYR A 1082 -2.65 15.75 1.76
CA TYR A 1082 -2.28 16.47 3.00
C TYR A 1082 -3.30 17.50 3.49
N ASP A 1083 -4.57 17.32 3.14
CA ASP A 1083 -5.61 18.30 3.38
C ASP A 1083 -6.85 17.72 4.05
N LEU A 1084 -7.50 18.60 4.83
CA LEU A 1084 -8.83 18.37 5.36
C LEU A 1084 -9.73 19.52 4.93
N HIS A 1085 -10.83 19.17 4.26
CA HIS A 1085 -11.82 20.10 3.74
C HIS A 1085 -13.06 20.18 4.62
N ALA A 1086 -13.76 21.32 4.57
CA ALA A 1086 -15.07 21.51 5.17
C ALA A 1086 -15.97 22.34 4.22
N PHE A 1087 -16.98 21.69 3.67
CA PHE A 1087 -17.86 22.24 2.64
C PHE A 1087 -19.30 22.42 3.12
N HIS A 1088 -19.91 23.54 2.75
CA HIS A 1088 -21.37 23.68 2.76
C HIS A 1088 -22.03 22.87 1.63
N GLU A 1089 -23.36 22.69 1.68
CA GLU A 1089 -24.13 21.99 0.64
C GLU A 1089 -23.98 22.64 -0.77
N ASP A 1090 -23.72 23.95 -0.84
CA ASP A 1090 -23.48 24.66 -2.11
C ASP A 1090 -22.04 24.52 -2.65
N GLY A 1091 -21.20 23.79 -1.93
CA GLY A 1091 -19.79 23.55 -2.24
C GLY A 1091 -18.87 24.71 -1.85
N ALA A 1092 -19.35 25.75 -1.15
CA ALA A 1092 -18.48 26.75 -0.58
C ALA A 1092 -17.65 26.14 0.57
N GLU A 1093 -16.36 26.44 0.59
CA GLU A 1093 -15.46 26.05 1.67
C GLU A 1093 -15.62 27.01 2.86
N LEU A 1094 -15.52 26.50 4.09
CA LEU A 1094 -15.52 27.35 5.28
C LEU A 1094 -14.35 28.35 5.28
N PRO A 1095 -14.53 29.55 5.86
CA PRO A 1095 -13.42 30.48 6.05
C PRO A 1095 -12.29 29.86 6.87
N GLY A 1096 -11.05 29.96 6.38
CA GLY A 1096 -9.87 29.36 7.04
C GLY A 1096 -9.53 27.94 6.58
N TRP A 1097 -10.40 27.32 5.77
CA TRP A 1097 -10.23 25.98 5.21
C TRP A 1097 -9.74 26.01 3.75
N PRO A 1098 -9.15 24.92 3.23
CA PRO A 1098 -8.83 23.65 3.91
C PRO A 1098 -7.64 23.75 4.88
N LYS A 1099 -7.61 22.83 5.86
CA LYS A 1099 -6.52 22.65 6.82
C LYS A 1099 -5.40 21.81 6.22
N LEU A 1100 -4.15 22.09 6.63
CA LEU A 1100 -2.96 21.30 6.27
C LEU A 1100 -2.68 20.27 7.37
N THR A 1101 -2.64 18.99 6.99
CA THR A 1101 -2.22 17.88 7.87
C THR A 1101 -0.78 17.44 7.64
N GLY A 1102 -0.19 17.83 6.50
CA GLY A 1102 1.19 17.48 6.12
C GLY A 1102 1.37 16.00 5.75
N GLY A 1103 0.29 15.22 5.75
CA GLY A 1103 0.35 13.78 5.60
C GLY A 1103 -1.01 13.17 5.26
N TRP A 1104 -1.02 11.90 4.87
CA TRP A 1104 -2.22 11.23 4.37
C TRP A 1104 -3.27 11.07 5.47
N VAL A 1105 -4.47 11.65 5.26
CA VAL A 1105 -5.66 11.41 6.07
C VAL A 1105 -6.33 10.09 5.62
N THR A 1106 -6.13 9.02 6.39
CA THR A 1106 -6.72 7.70 6.12
C THR A 1106 -7.98 7.42 6.96
N GLY A 1107 -8.11 8.05 8.13
CA GLY A 1107 -9.30 7.95 8.98
C GLY A 1107 -10.41 8.95 8.66
N THR A 1108 -11.54 8.83 9.35
CA THR A 1108 -12.66 9.78 9.33
C THR A 1108 -12.50 10.81 10.44
N PRO A 1109 -12.75 12.11 10.15
CA PRO A 1109 -12.77 13.14 11.19
C PRO A 1109 -13.83 12.84 12.24
N ALA A 1110 -13.51 13.11 13.51
CA ALA A 1110 -14.44 12.97 14.62
C ALA A 1110 -14.70 14.33 15.26
N ALA A 1111 -15.96 14.57 15.63
CA ALA A 1111 -16.40 15.78 16.31
C ALA A 1111 -16.85 15.49 17.74
N GLY A 1112 -16.55 16.41 18.68
CA GLY A 1112 -16.92 16.31 20.10
C GLY A 1112 -16.73 17.63 20.83
N ASP A 1113 -16.79 17.64 22.16
CA ASP A 1113 -16.45 18.76 23.05
C ASP A 1113 -15.28 18.32 23.94
N TRP A 1114 -14.06 18.43 23.41
CA TRP A 1114 -12.89 17.92 24.10
C TRP A 1114 -12.62 18.79 25.33
N ASP A 1115 -12.52 20.10 25.16
CA ASP A 1115 -12.12 21.02 26.22
C ASP A 1115 -13.25 21.45 27.18
N GLY A 1116 -14.49 21.04 26.89
CA GLY A 1116 -15.66 21.24 27.74
C GLY A 1116 -16.21 22.67 27.69
N ASP A 1117 -15.87 23.45 26.66
CA ASP A 1117 -16.33 24.83 26.50
C ASP A 1117 -17.72 24.94 25.86
N GLY A 1118 -18.28 23.82 25.39
CA GLY A 1118 -19.58 23.71 24.74
C GLY A 1118 -19.56 23.97 23.23
N GLN A 1119 -18.39 24.21 22.65
CA GLN A 1119 -18.18 24.31 21.21
C GLN A 1119 -17.63 22.98 20.66
N VAL A 1120 -17.84 22.76 19.37
CA VAL A 1120 -17.35 21.56 18.70
C VAL A 1120 -15.83 21.64 18.49
N ASP A 1121 -15.13 20.58 18.85
CA ASP A 1121 -13.77 20.27 18.47
C ASP A 1121 -13.75 19.18 17.41
N LEU A 1122 -12.77 19.23 16.51
CA LEU A 1122 -12.61 18.27 15.41
C LEU A 1122 -11.24 17.61 15.48
N ALA A 1123 -11.20 16.27 15.54
CA ALA A 1123 -9.98 15.47 15.57
C ALA A 1123 -9.79 14.65 14.29
N ILE A 1124 -8.54 14.51 13.85
CA ILE A 1124 -8.15 13.60 12.77
C ILE A 1124 -6.70 13.15 12.93
N ALA A 1125 -6.41 11.90 12.57
CA ALA A 1125 -5.05 11.38 12.53
C ALA A 1125 -4.55 11.23 11.09
N THR A 1126 -3.22 11.19 10.94
CA THR A 1126 -2.56 10.90 9.67
C THR A 1126 -1.79 9.59 9.72
N ARG A 1127 -1.50 9.03 8.55
CA ARG A 1127 -0.70 7.81 8.38
C ARG A 1127 0.73 7.95 8.92
N GLU A 1128 1.25 9.16 9.00
CA GLU A 1128 2.57 9.50 9.55
C GLU A 1128 2.57 9.54 11.09
N GLY A 1129 1.41 9.34 11.73
CA GLY A 1129 1.28 9.25 13.19
C GLY A 1129 1.08 10.59 13.89
N TRP A 1130 0.55 11.61 13.20
CA TRP A 1130 0.16 12.87 13.81
C TRP A 1130 -1.35 12.90 14.08
N LEU A 1131 -1.74 13.36 15.26
CA LEU A 1131 -3.13 13.59 15.66
C LEU A 1131 -3.38 15.09 15.82
N PHE A 1132 -4.25 15.62 14.98
CA PHE A 1132 -4.67 17.02 14.98
C PHE A 1132 -5.99 17.18 15.72
N VAL A 1133 -6.14 18.30 16.42
CA VAL A 1133 -7.41 18.73 17.01
C VAL A 1133 -7.57 20.23 16.75
N TRP A 1134 -8.70 20.63 16.18
CA TRP A 1134 -9.05 22.03 15.93
C TRP A 1134 -10.31 22.44 16.68
N HIS A 1135 -10.32 23.67 17.18
CA HIS A 1135 -11.50 24.30 17.74
C HIS A 1135 -12.43 24.81 16.64
N GLY A 1136 -13.69 24.46 16.72
CA GLY A 1136 -14.79 25.04 15.98
C GLY A 1136 -15.50 26.14 16.75
N SER A 1137 -16.57 26.68 16.15
CA SER A 1137 -17.44 27.67 16.81
C SER A 1137 -18.91 27.26 16.85
N GLY A 1138 -19.25 26.15 16.20
CA GLY A 1138 -20.53 25.48 16.36
C GLY A 1138 -20.71 24.91 17.76
N ALA A 1139 -21.96 24.72 18.16
CA ALA A 1139 -22.24 24.11 19.46
C ALA A 1139 -22.07 22.59 19.37
N ALA A 1140 -21.36 21.97 20.32
CA ALA A 1140 -21.00 20.55 20.29
C ALA A 1140 -22.17 19.55 20.23
N CYS A 1141 -23.41 20.02 20.44
CA CYS A 1141 -24.61 19.19 20.43
C CYS A 1141 -25.71 19.73 19.51
N SER A 1142 -25.32 20.45 18.46
CA SER A 1142 -26.23 20.99 17.45
C SER A 1142 -25.84 20.45 16.08
N ALA A 1143 -26.82 19.92 15.33
CA ALA A 1143 -26.63 19.45 13.95
C ALA A 1143 -25.43 18.49 13.77
N MET A 1144 -25.31 17.51 14.67
CA MET A 1144 -24.38 16.38 14.59
C MET A 1144 -25.00 15.26 13.73
N GLU A 1145 -25.04 15.48 12.42
CA GLU A 1145 -25.71 14.59 11.45
C GLU A 1145 -24.94 13.28 11.24
N TRP A 1146 -23.61 13.36 11.15
CA TRP A 1146 -22.73 12.19 11.04
C TRP A 1146 -21.33 12.52 11.61
N PRO A 1147 -21.19 12.61 12.93
CA PRO A 1147 -20.04 13.26 13.57
C PRO A 1147 -18.73 12.47 13.59
N LYS A 1148 -18.75 11.19 13.23
CA LYS A 1148 -17.57 10.29 13.22
C LYS A 1148 -17.78 9.13 12.26
N TYR A 1149 -16.77 8.26 12.14
CA TYR A 1149 -16.86 6.99 11.39
C TYR A 1149 -18.10 6.18 11.83
N ASN A 1150 -18.84 5.60 10.87
CA ASN A 1150 -20.05 4.81 11.11
C ASN A 1150 -21.08 5.46 12.09
N HIS A 1151 -21.27 6.77 11.97
CA HIS A 1151 -22.31 7.56 12.65
C HIS A 1151 -22.10 7.77 14.16
N GLY A 1152 -22.58 6.86 15.02
CA GLY A 1152 -22.64 7.04 16.48
C GLY A 1152 -21.62 6.21 17.27
N LEU A 1153 -21.53 6.38 18.59
CA LEU A 1153 -20.55 5.66 19.44
C LEU A 1153 -20.53 4.12 19.25
N HIS A 1154 -21.64 3.54 18.81
CA HIS A 1154 -21.77 2.10 18.58
C HIS A 1154 -21.28 1.62 17.20
N ASN A 1155 -20.85 2.53 16.30
CA ASN A 1155 -20.47 2.23 14.92
C ASN A 1155 -21.54 1.49 14.09
N ASP A 1156 -22.82 1.72 14.39
CA ASP A 1156 -23.97 1.09 13.75
C ASP A 1156 -24.19 1.48 12.27
N SER A 1157 -23.61 2.59 11.82
CA SER A 1157 -23.79 3.14 10.46
C SER A 1157 -25.25 3.42 10.08
N ASN A 1158 -26.08 3.74 11.08
CA ASN A 1158 -27.51 3.94 10.95
C ASN A 1158 -27.92 5.34 11.42
N TYR A 1159 -28.37 6.16 10.46
CA TYR A 1159 -28.77 7.55 10.69
C TYR A 1159 -29.92 7.70 11.71
N GLU A 1160 -30.77 6.68 11.86
CA GLU A 1160 -31.89 6.70 12.80
C GLU A 1160 -31.45 6.41 14.26
N MET A 1161 -30.25 5.84 14.46
CA MET A 1161 -29.74 5.56 15.80
C MET A 1161 -29.11 6.81 16.43
N PRO A 1162 -29.18 7.00 17.76
CA PRO A 1162 -28.56 8.14 18.39
C PRO A 1162 -27.04 8.14 18.20
N ALA A 1163 -26.47 9.28 17.78
CA ALA A 1163 -25.02 9.42 17.65
C ALA A 1163 -24.27 9.21 18.99
N GLY A 1164 -24.92 9.43 20.13
CA GLY A 1164 -24.37 9.12 21.47
C GLY A 1164 -23.23 10.02 21.95
N ILE A 1165 -22.81 11.00 21.15
CA ILE A 1165 -21.69 11.92 21.44
C ILE A 1165 -22.09 13.06 22.37
N CYS A 1166 -23.37 13.23 22.70
CA CYS A 1166 -23.82 14.26 23.63
C CYS A 1166 -24.31 13.64 24.94
N PRO A 1167 -23.90 14.20 26.11
CA PRO A 1167 -24.26 13.68 27.43
C PRO A 1167 -25.74 13.79 27.82
#